data_AF-A0A2G8KQU2-F1
#
_entry.id   AF-A0A2G8KQU2-F1
#
_cell.length_a   1.000
_cell.length_b   1.000
_cell.length_c   1.000
_cell.angle_alpha   90.00
_cell.angle_beta   90.00
_cell.angle_gamma   90.00
#
_symmetry.space_group_name_H-M   'P 1'
#
loop_
_entity.id
_entity.type
_entity.pdbx_description
1 polymer ?
#
loop_
_entity_poly.entity_id
_entity_poly.type
_entity_poly.pdbx_seq_one_letter_code
_entity_poly.pdbx_strand_id
1 'polypeptide(L)'
;MEALKGLYGEQKQFAEDVVNHAVDLKFLNTTGPKFLDRSKVYRSDLSDFRNTVLPRDFSRSFRENPETTIISDSLNSMNGRYSRLRQDSSQYLHRLEELLSFHQTYNQTSDVVNNWLPGAEKTVETLLNEPIAVEPGQVQQQIDKLETLRDDVLLHLKDVENVKESGQELSDAQPETKPVVGRNVDTTVHRYDNLQGQITHRLSALQQALAQTASVQENLDMLLHWLDEAERNVHKMVKGTLIAIQREPLVENMQEQKAIMSDIVQHKPTITSVTQSANELIETSEPTKAQQVQKKLDSIVDRYGNISTVTTNHGEYLDHLAQKLGNFEDMVEKLEDWLLPAVERLESKQLGQMEPAELERVLQDYKKQVDAHGANLNQVQQLGEELLKDPRAKDTSHVSAVLNNVNANWKAVEEAHAKRSRQLEEMLSSLKKYGAIRKDVVYWLENTEQRLDQMSKEPLNQNAIQVLYKELRPLQKDIDDHQPQISDNERSGKTVDQLRFSIGHSIQIVTHQPSTDLKEHPTQQLKRPGSPQFQESLEFFGETPIQREVADVSSRYENLKRRVNSDLADLSLTEQWMENVDAAVSSQDWTTSSEARLQQLKPKSNDIPTLVKEIENFRSIHEEVRSRQPDITSVVTGSEQFNRTNRERLPEKQKDSLSGRSTTLKKDYDRIYNLSDQWLNEAVDQLNQLKEDEDARLSYEQQLHLRLSQLQELLDWLAKVEQSLASQSPMSEKAPQYNSSTAVTRCLEDIQQLIEQFQHRLSQGDQRKFTDGQAELQTRYEKVHATSFSRLKRLASGIEELHKMEQDILEFTDWMRSADGQLSNSEKNVGQDLHTLLSQREKHVQFEDDVKDQKGDLRFIRKAITTFTDTSKEHREELATFRNSLPRQTSRGFVDTKEENILPGKLADMASDFDKLKTRSVSYHTLLAELIDRHQRFQDCASSTATWLGQAEDHLHELREEPISSNTDTIIRQIEKVKSFHQDVVSHASNVEDVKSAAVELIQTQPSVRAPTQQTTDTVVSRYKALEAGVNDLLEALKEALAKSQGVHENLDMLLKWLDTAEKEQYRLEKGTVIPTKREPVKEQSEQNKMLEDDIMNNQPTIEAVRQTALQLIQSTPAKESEAVKSKLETVNRRYSTLSSSASKHGQDLQTLK
;
A
#
# COMPACT_ATOMS: atom_id res chain seq x y z
N MET A 1 -92.67 47.33 -12.26
CA MET A 1 -92.96 47.24 -10.81
C MET A 1 -93.87 48.37 -10.30
N GLU A 2 -93.56 49.65 -10.53
CA GLU A 2 -94.37 50.77 -10.01
C GLU A 2 -95.82 50.78 -10.52
N ALA A 3 -96.02 50.47 -11.80
CA ALA A 3 -97.37 50.30 -12.36
C ALA A 3 -98.16 49.16 -11.70
N LEU A 4 -97.49 48.05 -11.35
CA LEU A 4 -98.11 46.90 -10.67
C LEU A 4 -98.45 47.23 -9.20
N LYS A 5 -97.59 48.00 -8.52
CA LYS A 5 -97.86 48.57 -7.18
C LYS A 5 -99.09 49.48 -7.19
N GLY A 6 -99.21 50.33 -8.21
CA GLY A 6 -100.39 51.19 -8.41
C GLY A 6 -101.66 50.36 -8.60
N LEU A 7 -101.62 49.36 -9.49
CA LEU A 7 -102.75 48.48 -9.78
C LEU A 7 -103.21 47.67 -8.56
N TYR A 8 -102.26 47.17 -7.77
CA TYR A 8 -102.56 46.50 -6.49
C TYR A 8 -103.26 47.44 -5.51
N GLY A 9 -102.80 48.69 -5.40
CA GLY A 9 -103.41 49.71 -4.54
C GLY A 9 -104.86 50.02 -4.93
N GLU A 10 -105.11 50.23 -6.22
CA GLU A 10 -106.46 50.48 -6.75
C GLU A 10 -107.39 49.28 -6.52
N GLN A 11 -106.91 48.05 -6.80
CA GLN A 11 -107.71 46.83 -6.62
C GLN A 11 -107.99 46.51 -5.14
N LYS A 12 -107.04 46.83 -4.24
CA LYS A 12 -107.24 46.69 -2.80
C LYS A 12 -108.36 47.60 -2.31
N GLN A 13 -108.35 48.86 -2.75
CA GLN A 13 -109.40 49.83 -2.42
C GLN A 13 -110.77 49.37 -2.96
N PHE A 14 -110.82 48.87 -4.20
CA PHE A 14 -112.04 48.29 -4.76
C PHE A 14 -112.54 47.06 -3.98
N ALA A 15 -111.65 46.16 -3.55
CA ALA A 15 -112.03 44.99 -2.77
C ALA A 15 -112.59 45.36 -1.38
N GLU A 16 -112.03 46.38 -0.74
CA GLU A 16 -112.54 46.96 0.52
C GLU A 16 -113.93 47.58 0.30
N ASP A 17 -114.12 48.34 -0.78
CA ASP A 17 -115.42 48.93 -1.14
C ASP A 17 -116.50 47.87 -1.41
N VAL A 18 -116.15 46.78 -2.11
CA VAL A 18 -117.05 45.64 -2.33
C VAL A 18 -117.46 45.02 -0.98
N VAL A 19 -116.56 44.87 -0.02
CA VAL A 19 -116.89 44.34 1.32
C VAL A 19 -117.79 45.29 2.11
N ASN A 20 -117.61 46.61 1.99
CA ASN A 20 -118.40 47.61 2.70
C ASN A 20 -119.88 47.57 2.30
N HIS A 21 -120.19 47.30 1.02
CA HIS A 21 -121.56 47.14 0.52
C HIS A 21 -122.30 45.88 1.04
N ALA A 22 -121.65 45.02 1.83
CA ALA A 22 -122.32 43.94 2.57
C ALA A 22 -123.43 44.46 3.49
N VAL A 23 -123.26 45.68 4.04
CA VAL A 23 -124.19 46.31 4.97
C VAL A 23 -125.51 46.67 4.28
N ASP A 24 -125.44 47.18 3.06
CA ASP A 24 -126.62 47.54 2.26
C ASP A 24 -127.46 46.30 1.89
N LEU A 25 -126.77 45.20 1.56
CA LEU A 25 -127.41 43.91 1.30
C LEU A 25 -128.10 43.34 2.55
N LYS A 26 -127.48 43.49 3.72
CA LYS A 26 -128.06 43.09 5.02
C LYS A 26 -129.29 43.93 5.36
N PHE A 27 -129.27 45.23 5.07
CA PHE A 27 -130.42 46.12 5.25
C PHE A 27 -131.63 45.69 4.39
N LEU A 28 -131.38 45.39 3.10
CA LEU A 28 -132.41 44.90 2.16
C LEU A 28 -132.99 43.54 2.59
N ASN A 29 -132.16 42.61 3.05
CA ASN A 29 -132.60 41.32 3.60
C ASN A 29 -133.49 41.45 4.85
N THR A 30 -133.41 42.56 5.58
CA THR A 30 -134.18 42.80 6.81
C THR A 30 -135.49 43.56 6.56
N THR A 31 -135.56 44.40 5.54
CA THR A 31 -136.74 45.22 5.21
C THR A 31 -137.73 44.52 4.28
N GLY A 32 -137.26 43.69 3.34
CA GLY A 32 -138.12 42.92 2.43
C GLY A 32 -139.15 42.03 3.12
N PRO A 33 -138.75 41.20 4.12
CA PRO A 33 -139.69 40.36 4.87
C PRO A 33 -140.70 41.16 5.71
N LYS A 34 -140.30 42.30 6.29
CA LYS A 34 -141.18 43.18 7.08
C LYS A 34 -142.27 43.83 6.25
N PHE A 35 -141.99 44.17 4.99
CA PHE A 35 -142.99 44.68 4.06
C PHE A 35 -144.03 43.62 3.70
N LEU A 36 -143.60 42.38 3.46
CA LEU A 36 -144.49 41.26 3.18
C LEU A 36 -145.47 40.99 4.34
N ASP A 37 -145.00 41.06 5.59
CA ASP A 37 -145.86 40.88 6.77
C ASP A 37 -146.86 42.02 6.98
N ARG A 38 -146.47 43.28 6.77
CA ARG A 38 -147.40 44.42 6.82
C ARG A 38 -148.48 44.35 5.74
N SER A 39 -148.16 43.81 4.56
CA SER A 39 -149.15 43.63 3.49
C SER A 39 -150.24 42.61 3.86
N LYS A 40 -149.91 41.61 4.68
CA LYS A 40 -150.89 40.62 5.18
C LYS A 40 -151.88 41.24 6.15
N VAL A 41 -151.41 42.07 7.07
CA VAL A 41 -152.25 42.78 8.06
C VAL A 41 -153.22 43.73 7.36
N TYR A 42 -152.72 44.53 6.40
CA TYR A 42 -153.55 45.45 5.62
C TYR A 42 -154.66 44.75 4.82
N ARG A 43 -154.39 43.54 4.31
CA ARG A 43 -155.41 42.70 3.64
C ARG A 43 -156.53 42.27 4.59
N SER A 44 -156.20 41.98 5.85
CA SER A 44 -157.18 41.61 6.89
C SER A 44 -158.11 42.78 7.21
N ASP A 45 -157.54 43.97 7.45
CA ASP A 45 -158.32 45.17 7.79
C ASP A 45 -159.26 45.61 6.64
N LEU A 46 -158.79 45.47 5.39
CA LEU A 46 -159.61 45.70 4.20
C LEU A 46 -160.77 44.73 4.06
N SER A 47 -160.61 43.48 4.52
CA SER A 47 -161.68 42.49 4.51
C SER A 47 -162.79 42.84 5.51
N ASP A 48 -162.44 43.32 6.71
CA ASP A 48 -163.41 43.71 7.73
C ASP A 48 -164.20 44.97 7.36
N PHE A 49 -163.54 45.96 6.76
CA PHE A 49 -164.21 47.16 6.25
C PHE A 49 -165.25 46.85 5.16
N ARG A 50 -164.92 45.91 4.25
CA ARG A 50 -165.81 45.51 3.15
C ARG A 50 -167.09 44.81 3.63
N ASN A 51 -167.07 44.17 4.80
CA ASN A 51 -168.21 43.40 5.33
C ASN A 51 -169.20 44.23 6.18
N THR A 52 -168.81 45.41 6.65
CA THR A 52 -169.61 46.20 7.61
C THR A 52 -170.21 47.49 7.04
N VAL A 53 -169.57 48.11 6.04
CA VAL A 53 -169.96 49.46 5.58
C VAL A 53 -170.65 49.46 4.21
N LEU A 54 -170.38 48.46 3.36
CA LEU A 54 -170.79 48.52 1.96
C LEU A 54 -172.14 47.80 1.71
N PRO A 55 -173.03 48.35 0.84
CA PRO A 55 -174.32 47.73 0.51
C PRO A 55 -174.16 46.30 -0.03
N ARG A 56 -175.11 45.41 0.32
CA ARG A 56 -175.06 43.96 0.02
C ARG A 56 -174.80 43.59 -1.45
N ASP A 57 -175.08 44.49 -2.39
CA ASP A 57 -174.85 44.27 -3.82
C ASP A 57 -173.36 44.44 -4.23
N PHE A 58 -172.57 45.21 -3.48
CA PHE A 58 -171.12 45.39 -3.73
C PHE A 58 -170.33 44.12 -3.37
N SER A 59 -170.69 43.45 -2.28
CA SER A 59 -170.00 42.23 -1.81
C SER A 59 -170.15 41.02 -2.75
N ARG A 60 -171.12 41.03 -3.68
CA ARG A 60 -171.34 39.94 -4.65
C ARG A 60 -170.52 40.05 -5.94
N SER A 61 -169.91 41.21 -6.23
CA SER A 61 -169.23 41.47 -7.52
C SER A 61 -167.72 41.71 -7.40
N PHE A 62 -167.17 41.80 -6.20
CA PHE A 62 -165.75 42.04 -5.99
C PHE A 62 -164.92 40.74 -5.96
N ARG A 63 -163.89 40.63 -6.83
CA ARG A 63 -162.81 39.62 -6.76
C ARG A 63 -161.48 40.31 -6.51
N GLU A 64 -160.70 39.80 -5.56
CA GLU A 64 -159.36 40.33 -5.24
C GLU A 64 -158.26 39.64 -6.09
N ASN A 65 -157.23 40.40 -6.48
CA ASN A 65 -156.20 40.00 -7.46
C ASN A 65 -155.07 39.11 -6.83
N PRO A 66 -154.52 38.08 -7.50
CA PRO A 66 -153.70 37.02 -6.85
C PRO A 66 -152.19 37.26 -6.61
N GLU A 67 -151.55 38.35 -7.02
CA GLU A 67 -150.08 38.39 -7.06
C GLU A 67 -149.39 38.90 -5.78
N THR A 68 -148.50 38.08 -5.17
CA THR A 68 -147.70 38.44 -3.96
C THR A 68 -146.22 37.97 -3.92
N THR A 69 -145.55 37.54 -5.01
CA THR A 69 -144.19 36.91 -4.92
C THR A 69 -142.98 37.68 -5.49
N ILE A 70 -143.13 38.86 -6.12
CA ILE A 70 -142.05 39.58 -6.85
C ILE A 70 -140.83 39.96 -5.99
N ILE A 71 -141.02 40.28 -4.70
CA ILE A 71 -139.95 40.81 -3.83
C ILE A 71 -138.94 39.73 -3.42
N SER A 72 -139.35 38.45 -3.37
CA SER A 72 -138.50 37.35 -2.92
C SER A 72 -137.40 36.99 -3.92
N ASP A 73 -137.72 36.92 -5.22
CA ASP A 73 -136.78 36.48 -6.25
C ASP A 73 -135.67 37.52 -6.51
N SER A 74 -136.01 38.81 -6.40
CA SER A 74 -135.05 39.91 -6.57
C SER A 74 -133.97 39.92 -5.47
N LEU A 75 -134.34 39.54 -4.24
CA LEU A 75 -133.44 39.46 -3.08
C LEU A 75 -132.36 38.38 -3.26
N ASN A 76 -132.76 37.19 -3.74
CA ASN A 76 -131.85 36.06 -3.96
C ASN A 76 -130.85 36.33 -5.09
N SER A 77 -131.29 36.99 -6.18
CA SER A 77 -130.44 37.36 -7.31
C SER A 77 -129.32 38.34 -6.91
N MET A 78 -129.64 39.37 -6.10
CA MET A 78 -128.63 40.32 -5.61
C MET A 78 -127.57 39.63 -4.73
N ASN A 79 -127.97 38.69 -3.88
CA ASN A 79 -127.06 37.97 -2.98
C ASN A 79 -126.04 37.10 -3.76
N GLY A 80 -126.48 36.47 -4.87
CA GLY A 80 -125.61 35.69 -5.74
C GLY A 80 -124.58 36.53 -6.51
N ARG A 81 -124.96 37.72 -7.00
CA ARG A 81 -124.06 38.63 -7.72
C ARG A 81 -122.97 39.22 -6.81
N TYR A 82 -123.33 39.61 -5.60
CA TYR A 82 -122.40 40.13 -4.60
C TYR A 82 -121.32 39.09 -4.23
N SER A 83 -121.72 37.83 -4.03
CA SER A 83 -120.80 36.77 -3.61
C SER A 83 -119.74 36.45 -4.67
N ARG A 84 -120.12 36.45 -5.96
CA ARG A 84 -119.17 36.30 -7.08
C ARG A 84 -118.22 37.49 -7.17
N LEU A 85 -118.76 38.72 -7.14
CA LEU A 85 -117.94 39.93 -7.22
C LEU A 85 -116.88 39.97 -6.10
N ARG A 86 -117.26 39.59 -4.87
CA ARG A 86 -116.34 39.51 -3.73
C ARG A 86 -115.26 38.45 -3.92
N GLN A 87 -115.63 37.27 -4.43
CA GLN A 87 -114.68 36.18 -4.70
C GLN A 87 -113.69 36.55 -5.80
N ASP A 88 -114.18 37.03 -6.94
CA ASP A 88 -113.35 37.43 -8.08
C ASP A 88 -112.40 38.58 -7.71
N SER A 89 -112.91 39.58 -6.97
CA SER A 89 -112.10 40.71 -6.49
C SER A 89 -111.00 40.28 -5.52
N SER A 90 -111.27 39.30 -4.65
CA SER A 90 -110.28 38.75 -3.71
C SER A 90 -109.23 37.89 -4.40
N GLN A 91 -109.62 37.08 -5.39
CA GLN A 91 -108.69 36.27 -6.18
C GLN A 91 -107.76 37.16 -7.01
N TYR A 92 -108.29 38.22 -7.63
CA TYR A 92 -107.47 39.15 -8.39
C TYR A 92 -106.49 39.94 -7.50
N LEU A 93 -106.91 40.34 -6.30
CA LEU A 93 -106.02 40.99 -5.33
C LEU A 93 -104.86 40.07 -4.89
N HIS A 94 -105.14 38.81 -4.59
CA HIS A 94 -104.12 37.84 -4.20
C HIS A 94 -103.13 37.57 -5.34
N ARG A 95 -103.62 37.49 -6.59
CA ARG A 95 -102.76 37.33 -7.77
C ARG A 95 -101.84 38.54 -7.98
N LEU A 96 -102.33 39.76 -7.74
CA LEU A 96 -101.50 40.96 -7.81
C LEU A 96 -100.45 41.01 -6.69
N GLU A 97 -100.77 40.52 -5.48
CA GLU A 97 -99.84 40.41 -4.35
C GLU A 97 -98.69 39.43 -4.66
N GLU A 98 -99.03 38.25 -5.17
CA GLU A 98 -98.09 37.20 -5.55
C GLU A 98 -97.16 37.64 -6.71
N LEU A 99 -97.70 38.31 -7.73
CA LEU A 99 -96.89 38.89 -8.81
C LEU A 99 -95.92 39.95 -8.29
N LEU A 100 -96.37 40.76 -7.33
CA LEU A 100 -95.55 41.83 -6.74
C LEU A 100 -94.41 41.25 -5.90
N SER A 101 -94.64 40.15 -5.18
CA SER A 101 -93.59 39.44 -4.47
C SER A 101 -92.57 38.82 -5.42
N PHE A 102 -92.99 38.19 -6.53
CA PHE A 102 -92.05 37.62 -7.50
C PHE A 102 -91.17 38.69 -8.17
N HIS A 103 -91.74 39.83 -8.56
CA HIS A 103 -90.97 40.97 -9.09
C HIS A 103 -89.99 41.55 -8.05
N GLN A 104 -90.36 41.57 -6.78
CA GLN A 104 -89.48 42.04 -5.70
C GLN A 104 -88.32 41.07 -5.46
N THR A 105 -88.59 39.77 -5.34
CA THR A 105 -87.58 38.74 -5.12
C THR A 105 -86.59 38.67 -6.28
N TYR A 106 -87.06 38.71 -7.53
CA TYR A 106 -86.18 38.71 -8.70
C TYR A 106 -85.27 39.95 -8.75
N ASN A 107 -85.80 41.15 -8.50
CA ASN A 107 -84.97 42.35 -8.51
C ASN A 107 -83.95 42.35 -7.36
N GLN A 108 -84.34 41.90 -6.16
CA GLN A 108 -83.43 41.83 -5.01
C GLN A 108 -82.26 40.86 -5.27
N THR A 109 -82.55 39.66 -5.77
CA THR A 109 -81.52 38.68 -6.11
C THR A 109 -80.65 39.16 -7.28
N SER A 110 -81.24 39.78 -8.30
CA SER A 110 -80.50 40.32 -9.45
C SER A 110 -79.57 41.47 -9.05
N ASP A 111 -79.99 42.34 -8.13
CA ASP A 111 -79.18 43.46 -7.63
C ASP A 111 -77.93 42.97 -6.87
N VAL A 112 -78.03 41.87 -6.11
CA VAL A 112 -76.87 41.29 -5.40
C VAL A 112 -75.76 40.92 -6.38
N VAL A 113 -76.10 40.18 -7.44
CA VAL A 113 -75.11 39.73 -8.42
C VAL A 113 -74.61 40.89 -9.31
N ASN A 114 -75.49 41.79 -9.74
CA ASN A 114 -75.13 42.92 -10.61
C ASN A 114 -74.17 43.92 -9.93
N ASN A 115 -74.21 44.04 -8.60
CA ASN A 115 -73.32 44.92 -7.86
C ASN A 115 -71.93 44.30 -7.64
N TRP A 116 -71.85 42.97 -7.49
CA TRP A 116 -70.58 42.27 -7.24
C TRP A 116 -69.81 41.96 -8.53
N LEU A 117 -70.49 41.41 -9.55
CA LEU A 117 -69.86 40.82 -10.74
C LEU A 117 -68.88 41.75 -11.47
N PRO A 118 -69.15 43.07 -11.67
CA PRO A 118 -68.20 43.99 -12.29
C PRO A 118 -66.89 44.17 -11.50
N GLY A 119 -66.95 44.09 -10.16
CA GLY A 119 -65.79 44.19 -9.29
C GLY A 119 -64.89 42.96 -9.40
N ALA A 120 -65.49 41.78 -9.45
CA ALA A 120 -64.77 40.52 -9.64
C ALA A 120 -64.13 40.42 -11.03
N GLU A 121 -64.84 40.82 -12.09
CA GLU A 121 -64.33 40.91 -13.47
C GLU A 121 -63.07 41.80 -13.58
N LYS A 122 -63.11 42.99 -12.96
CA LYS A 122 -61.96 43.90 -12.93
C LYS A 122 -60.76 43.33 -12.17
N THR A 123 -61.01 42.56 -11.12
CA THR A 123 -59.95 41.92 -10.32
C THR A 123 -59.30 40.80 -11.11
N VAL A 124 -60.08 39.96 -11.81
CA VAL A 124 -59.55 38.94 -12.75
C VAL A 124 -58.71 39.58 -13.84
N GLU A 125 -59.18 40.66 -14.48
CA GLU A 125 -58.43 41.36 -15.53
C GLU A 125 -57.05 41.84 -15.03
N THR A 126 -56.98 42.32 -13.79
CA THR A 126 -55.71 42.74 -13.18
C THR A 126 -54.77 41.56 -12.96
N LEU A 127 -55.28 40.42 -12.46
CA LEU A 127 -54.47 39.22 -12.20
C LEU A 127 -54.04 38.49 -13.48
N LEU A 128 -54.82 38.56 -14.56
CA LEU A 128 -54.45 38.00 -15.87
C LEU A 128 -53.31 38.77 -16.53
N ASN A 129 -53.27 40.09 -16.34
CA ASN A 129 -52.23 40.96 -16.89
C ASN A 129 -50.94 40.97 -16.06
N GLU A 130 -50.94 40.39 -14.86
CA GLU A 130 -49.73 40.19 -14.07
C GLU A 130 -48.81 39.16 -14.79
N PRO A 131 -47.54 39.46 -15.09
CA PRO A 131 -46.61 38.50 -15.69
C PRO A 131 -46.31 37.35 -14.73
N ILE A 132 -46.07 36.15 -15.26
CA ILE A 132 -45.75 34.97 -14.43
C ILE A 132 -44.38 35.17 -13.79
N ALA A 133 -44.26 34.93 -12.48
CA ALA A 133 -42.99 35.06 -11.79
C ALA A 133 -41.99 33.91 -12.11
N VAL A 134 -40.70 34.17 -11.86
CA VAL A 134 -39.58 33.26 -12.19
C VAL A 134 -39.00 32.58 -10.94
N GLU A 135 -39.63 32.80 -9.78
CA GLU A 135 -39.28 32.14 -8.53
C GLU A 135 -40.48 31.36 -8.02
N PRO A 136 -40.32 30.11 -7.56
CA PRO A 136 -41.44 29.28 -7.13
C PRO A 136 -42.30 29.95 -6.05
N GLY A 137 -41.66 30.59 -5.07
CA GLY A 137 -42.37 31.29 -3.99
C GLY A 137 -43.20 32.49 -4.48
N GLN A 138 -42.79 33.14 -5.56
CA GLN A 138 -43.54 34.27 -6.13
C GLN A 138 -44.67 33.79 -7.05
N VAL A 139 -44.47 32.69 -7.79
CA VAL A 139 -45.56 32.05 -8.54
C VAL A 139 -46.61 31.53 -7.57
N GLN A 140 -46.21 30.96 -6.43
CA GLN A 140 -47.12 30.55 -5.37
C GLN A 140 -47.95 31.73 -4.85
N GLN A 141 -47.34 32.90 -4.60
CA GLN A 141 -48.10 34.10 -4.21
C GLN A 141 -49.12 34.53 -5.27
N GLN A 142 -48.83 34.35 -6.56
CA GLN A 142 -49.78 34.62 -7.64
C GLN A 142 -50.93 33.62 -7.65
N ILE A 143 -50.65 32.35 -7.35
CA ILE A 143 -51.67 31.30 -7.15
C ILE A 143 -52.56 31.67 -5.95
N ASP A 144 -51.98 31.97 -4.79
CA ASP A 144 -52.73 32.28 -3.56
C ASP A 144 -53.70 33.48 -3.76
N LYS A 145 -53.24 34.53 -4.46
CA LYS A 145 -54.09 35.68 -4.82
C LYS A 145 -55.26 35.27 -5.72
N LEU A 146 -55.01 34.41 -6.70
CA LEU A 146 -56.02 33.96 -7.66
C LEU A 146 -57.00 32.94 -7.04
N GLU A 147 -56.53 32.11 -6.10
CA GLU A 147 -57.37 31.23 -5.29
C GLU A 147 -58.29 32.02 -4.35
N THR A 148 -57.79 33.11 -3.76
CA THR A 148 -58.62 34.01 -2.96
C THR A 148 -59.79 34.57 -3.78
N LEU A 149 -59.52 34.96 -5.03
CA LEU A 149 -60.56 35.44 -5.95
C LEU A 149 -61.49 34.30 -6.40
N ARG A 150 -60.95 33.11 -6.68
CA ARG A 150 -61.76 31.91 -6.98
C ARG A 150 -62.75 31.62 -5.86
N ASP A 151 -62.30 31.67 -4.61
CA ASP A 151 -63.12 31.36 -3.44
C ASP A 151 -64.22 32.42 -3.26
N ASP A 152 -63.92 33.71 -3.50
CA ASP A 152 -64.93 34.79 -3.57
C ASP A 152 -65.97 34.54 -4.68
N VAL A 153 -65.54 34.15 -5.89
CA VAL A 153 -66.44 33.79 -7.00
C VAL A 153 -67.32 32.59 -6.68
N LEU A 154 -66.80 31.58 -5.96
CA LEU A 154 -67.56 30.41 -5.56
C LEU A 154 -68.64 30.73 -4.53
N LEU A 155 -68.39 31.66 -3.60
CA LEU A 155 -69.39 32.09 -2.61
C LEU A 155 -70.65 32.68 -3.25
N HIS A 156 -70.50 33.35 -4.39
CA HIS A 156 -71.61 33.95 -5.14
C HIS A 156 -72.32 32.99 -6.12
N LEU A 157 -71.91 31.72 -6.20
CA LEU A 157 -72.59 30.71 -7.02
C LEU A 157 -74.08 30.62 -6.65
N LYS A 158 -74.38 30.58 -5.34
CA LYS A 158 -75.76 30.48 -4.88
C LYS A 158 -76.57 31.73 -5.23
N ASP A 159 -75.95 32.91 -5.26
CA ASP A 159 -76.64 34.14 -5.66
C ASP A 159 -77.00 34.12 -7.15
N VAL A 160 -76.13 33.60 -8.01
CA VAL A 160 -76.42 33.40 -9.45
C VAL A 160 -77.54 32.37 -9.65
N GLU A 161 -77.54 31.28 -8.89
CA GLU A 161 -78.65 30.31 -8.88
C GLU A 161 -79.96 30.94 -8.42
N ASN A 162 -79.94 31.76 -7.37
CA ASN A 162 -81.13 32.45 -6.86
C ASN A 162 -81.71 33.44 -7.90
N VAL A 163 -80.87 34.10 -8.71
CA VAL A 163 -81.32 34.94 -9.84
C VAL A 163 -81.99 34.09 -10.92
N LYS A 164 -81.45 32.89 -11.21
CA LYS A 164 -82.03 31.94 -12.17
C LYS A 164 -83.38 31.39 -11.67
N GLU A 165 -83.46 30.98 -10.41
CA GLU A 165 -84.67 30.46 -9.77
C GLU A 165 -85.77 31.54 -9.72
N SER A 166 -85.49 32.71 -9.15
CA SER A 166 -86.46 33.81 -9.08
C SER A 166 -86.84 34.38 -10.45
N GLY A 167 -85.94 34.35 -11.42
CA GLY A 167 -86.22 34.71 -12.81
C GLY A 167 -87.16 33.72 -13.50
N GLN A 168 -87.01 32.43 -13.20
CA GLN A 168 -87.90 31.37 -13.67
C GLN A 168 -89.30 31.50 -13.05
N GLU A 169 -89.39 31.68 -11.72
CA GLU A 169 -90.66 31.91 -11.01
C GLU A 169 -91.42 33.13 -11.56
N LEU A 170 -90.72 34.25 -11.79
CA LEU A 170 -91.31 35.44 -12.37
C LEU A 170 -91.79 35.21 -13.82
N SER A 171 -91.02 34.46 -14.60
CA SER A 171 -91.36 34.13 -16.00
C SER A 171 -92.57 33.20 -16.09
N ASP A 172 -92.74 32.28 -15.15
CA ASP A 172 -93.87 31.36 -15.08
C ASP A 172 -95.15 32.07 -14.57
N ALA A 173 -95.00 33.02 -13.64
CA ALA A 173 -96.11 33.82 -13.12
C ALA A 173 -96.58 34.90 -14.11
N GLN A 174 -95.68 35.47 -14.93
CA GLN A 174 -95.98 36.49 -15.93
C GLN A 174 -95.26 36.20 -17.27
N PRO A 175 -95.89 35.45 -18.20
CA PRO A 175 -95.25 35.03 -19.45
C PRO A 175 -94.71 36.16 -20.32
N GLU A 176 -95.26 37.37 -20.23
CA GLU A 176 -94.82 38.55 -21.00
C GLU A 176 -93.43 39.07 -20.59
N THR A 177 -92.96 38.76 -19.37
CA THR A 177 -91.62 39.18 -18.90
C THR A 177 -90.51 38.21 -19.27
N LYS A 178 -90.87 36.97 -19.65
CA LYS A 178 -89.96 35.87 -20.03
C LYS A 178 -88.83 36.25 -21.00
N PRO A 179 -89.04 37.00 -22.10
CA PRO A 179 -87.94 37.33 -23.01
C PRO A 179 -86.91 38.29 -22.40
N VAL A 180 -87.33 39.19 -21.51
CA VAL A 180 -86.44 40.17 -20.87
C VAL A 180 -85.73 39.54 -19.67
N VAL A 181 -86.48 38.82 -18.83
CA VAL A 181 -85.94 38.11 -17.65
C VAL A 181 -84.99 37.00 -18.06
N GLY A 182 -85.37 36.17 -19.05
CA GLY A 182 -84.50 35.12 -19.58
C GLY A 182 -83.18 35.66 -20.13
N ARG A 183 -83.22 36.74 -20.94
CA ARG A 183 -81.99 37.38 -21.45
C ARG A 183 -81.08 37.89 -20.33
N ASN A 184 -81.66 38.45 -19.27
CA ASN A 184 -80.89 38.97 -18.13
C ASN A 184 -80.29 37.84 -17.29
N VAL A 185 -80.99 36.72 -17.12
CA VAL A 185 -80.46 35.51 -16.47
C VAL A 185 -79.31 34.91 -17.30
N ASP A 186 -79.50 34.73 -18.61
CA ASP A 186 -78.49 34.17 -19.52
C ASP A 186 -77.22 35.05 -19.58
N THR A 187 -77.41 36.35 -19.90
CA THR A 187 -76.81 37.48 -19.17
C THR A 187 -75.73 37.19 -18.13
N THR A 188 -76.23 37.10 -16.91
CA THR A 188 -75.49 36.92 -15.68
C THR A 188 -74.75 35.59 -15.62
N VAL A 189 -75.39 34.49 -16.05
CA VAL A 189 -74.78 33.15 -16.06
C VAL A 189 -73.56 33.12 -16.97
N HIS A 190 -73.66 33.63 -18.20
CA HIS A 190 -72.53 33.67 -19.12
C HIS A 190 -71.34 34.49 -18.60
N ARG A 191 -71.61 35.63 -17.96
CA ARG A 191 -70.55 36.45 -17.37
C ARG A 191 -69.86 35.75 -16.20
N TYR A 192 -70.63 35.08 -15.35
CA TYR A 192 -70.12 34.26 -14.26
C TYR A 192 -69.26 33.09 -14.78
N ASP A 193 -69.77 32.32 -15.74
CA ASP A 193 -69.05 31.17 -16.34
C ASP A 193 -67.75 31.62 -17.02
N ASN A 194 -67.77 32.76 -17.72
CA ASN A 194 -66.57 33.35 -18.33
C ASN A 194 -65.53 33.76 -17.28
N LEU A 195 -65.97 34.37 -16.17
CA LEU A 195 -65.09 34.74 -15.05
C LEU A 195 -64.43 33.49 -14.44
N GLN A 196 -65.23 32.44 -14.17
CA GLN A 196 -64.74 31.17 -13.63
C GLN A 196 -63.78 30.47 -14.61
N GLY A 197 -64.08 30.50 -15.92
CA GLY A 197 -63.20 29.96 -16.97
C GLY A 197 -61.85 30.65 -17.05
N GLN A 198 -61.82 31.99 -16.97
CA GLN A 198 -60.59 32.78 -16.96
C GLN A 198 -59.71 32.49 -15.72
N ILE A 199 -60.32 32.42 -14.53
CA ILE A 199 -59.63 32.06 -13.28
C ILE A 199 -59.02 30.66 -13.39
N THR A 200 -59.81 29.68 -13.86
CA THR A 200 -59.38 28.28 -13.98
C THR A 200 -58.22 28.13 -14.96
N HIS A 201 -58.31 28.77 -16.14
CA HIS A 201 -57.24 28.75 -17.13
C HIS A 201 -55.95 29.37 -16.59
N ARG A 202 -56.04 30.50 -15.89
CA ARG A 202 -54.87 31.17 -15.31
C ARG A 202 -54.26 30.39 -14.14
N LEU A 203 -55.08 29.77 -13.28
CA LEU A 203 -54.59 28.87 -12.22
C LEU A 203 -53.80 27.71 -12.81
N SER A 204 -54.32 27.07 -13.86
CA SER A 204 -53.61 25.97 -14.54
C SER A 204 -52.26 26.42 -15.12
N ALA A 205 -52.22 27.59 -15.76
CA ALA A 205 -50.97 28.15 -16.29
C ALA A 205 -49.95 28.48 -15.19
N LEU A 206 -50.38 29.06 -14.06
CA LEU A 206 -49.52 29.35 -12.92
C LEU A 206 -49.02 28.07 -12.22
N GLN A 207 -49.86 27.04 -12.10
CA GLN A 207 -49.46 25.74 -11.55
C GLN A 207 -48.42 25.03 -12.43
N GLN A 208 -48.59 25.09 -13.75
CA GLN A 208 -47.60 24.56 -14.70
C GLN A 208 -46.28 25.32 -14.60
N ALA A 209 -46.33 26.65 -14.56
CA ALA A 209 -45.15 27.49 -14.41
C ALA A 209 -44.45 27.30 -13.06
N LEU A 210 -45.19 27.06 -11.96
CA LEU A 210 -44.63 26.75 -10.65
C LEU A 210 -43.79 25.47 -10.71
N ALA A 211 -44.33 24.41 -11.31
CA ALA A 211 -43.63 23.14 -11.48
C ALA A 211 -42.36 23.29 -12.34
N GLN A 212 -42.46 23.99 -13.47
CA GLN A 212 -41.32 24.25 -14.35
C GLN A 212 -40.23 25.08 -13.67
N THR A 213 -40.61 26.17 -13.00
CA THR A 213 -39.68 27.08 -12.31
C THR A 213 -39.00 26.39 -11.13
N ALA A 214 -39.74 25.58 -10.35
CA ALA A 214 -39.18 24.82 -9.25
C ALA A 214 -38.16 23.78 -9.75
N SER A 215 -38.51 23.04 -10.81
CA SER A 215 -37.62 22.06 -11.42
C SER A 215 -36.34 22.69 -11.99
N VAL A 216 -36.43 23.82 -12.69
CA VAL A 216 -35.26 24.53 -13.22
C VAL A 216 -34.36 25.00 -12.08
N GLN A 217 -34.92 25.59 -11.02
CA GLN A 217 -34.12 26.09 -9.90
C GLN A 217 -33.41 24.96 -9.13
N GLU A 218 -34.12 23.88 -8.82
CA GLU A 218 -33.54 22.70 -8.16
C GLU A 218 -32.38 22.11 -8.98
N ASN A 219 -32.58 21.94 -10.29
CA ASN A 219 -31.54 21.42 -11.18
C ASN A 219 -30.33 22.36 -11.30
N LEU A 220 -30.53 23.68 -11.36
CA LEU A 220 -29.43 24.66 -11.37
C LEU A 220 -28.62 24.58 -10.07
N ASP A 221 -29.28 24.48 -8.92
CA ASP A 221 -28.62 24.40 -7.62
C ASP A 221 -27.88 23.06 -7.45
N MET A 222 -28.45 21.94 -7.91
CA MET A 222 -27.75 20.64 -7.96
C MET A 222 -26.50 20.68 -8.84
N LEU A 223 -26.58 21.27 -10.03
CA LEU A 223 -25.45 21.39 -10.95
C LEU A 223 -24.34 22.29 -10.39
N LEU A 224 -24.70 23.39 -9.71
CA LEU A 224 -23.72 24.25 -9.03
C LEU A 224 -23.00 23.51 -7.91
N HIS A 225 -23.73 22.73 -7.11
CA HIS A 225 -23.13 21.94 -6.03
C HIS A 225 -22.20 20.85 -6.58
N TRP A 226 -22.64 20.14 -7.63
CA TRP A 226 -21.78 19.18 -8.32
C TRP A 226 -20.53 19.84 -8.91
N LEU A 227 -20.66 21.01 -9.55
CA LEU A 227 -19.52 21.76 -10.07
C LEU A 227 -18.52 22.14 -8.98
N ASP A 228 -18.98 22.53 -7.78
CA ASP A 228 -18.09 22.81 -6.67
C ASP A 228 -17.24 21.59 -6.27
N GLU A 229 -17.85 20.39 -6.30
CA GLU A 229 -17.15 19.13 -6.01
C GLU A 229 -16.23 18.70 -7.15
N ALA A 230 -16.71 18.77 -8.39
CA ALA A 230 -15.92 18.46 -9.58
C ALA A 230 -14.69 19.36 -9.67
N GLU A 231 -14.82 20.67 -9.44
CA GLU A 231 -13.70 21.61 -9.41
C GLU A 231 -12.68 21.29 -8.32
N ARG A 232 -13.13 20.88 -7.12
CA ARG A 232 -12.23 20.42 -6.05
C ARG A 232 -11.46 19.18 -6.50
N ASN A 233 -12.12 18.22 -7.14
CA ASN A 233 -11.50 16.99 -7.62
C ASN A 233 -10.50 17.26 -8.76
N VAL A 234 -10.85 18.09 -9.74
CA VAL A 234 -9.90 18.54 -10.79
C VAL A 234 -8.71 19.28 -10.18
N HIS A 235 -8.94 20.17 -9.21
CA HIS A 235 -7.86 20.89 -8.53
C HIS A 235 -6.92 19.95 -7.79
N LYS A 236 -7.47 18.98 -7.06
CA LYS A 236 -6.70 17.96 -6.35
C LYS A 236 -5.88 17.13 -7.32
N MET A 237 -6.46 16.67 -8.43
CA MET A 237 -5.75 15.92 -9.48
C MET A 237 -4.58 16.74 -10.06
N VAL A 238 -4.80 18.00 -10.43
CA VAL A 238 -3.79 18.81 -11.12
C VAL A 238 -2.68 19.32 -10.18
N LYS A 239 -3.02 19.68 -8.93
CA LYS A 239 -2.07 20.33 -7.99
C LYS A 239 -1.74 19.52 -6.74
N GLY A 240 -2.67 18.70 -6.28
CA GLY A 240 -2.58 17.93 -5.04
C GLY A 240 -1.99 16.52 -5.21
N THR A 241 -2.14 15.91 -6.39
CA THR A 241 -1.58 14.60 -6.69
C THR A 241 -0.10 14.70 -7.06
N LEU A 242 0.72 13.80 -6.50
CA LEU A 242 2.13 13.71 -6.83
C LEU A 242 2.28 12.99 -8.18
N ILE A 243 2.94 13.65 -9.14
CA ILE A 243 3.29 13.03 -10.42
C ILE A 243 4.70 12.47 -10.26
N ALA A 244 4.77 11.15 -10.04
CA ALA A 244 6.02 10.38 -10.03
C ALA A 244 6.26 9.76 -11.40
N ILE A 245 7.46 9.90 -11.96
CA ILE A 245 7.82 9.30 -13.26
C ILE A 245 8.23 7.85 -13.05
N GLN A 246 7.22 7.02 -12.77
CA GLN A 246 7.31 5.57 -12.66
C GLN A 246 6.00 4.98 -13.20
N ARG A 247 6.08 3.77 -13.75
CA ARG A 247 4.97 3.13 -14.47
C ARG A 247 3.69 2.99 -13.64
N GLU A 248 3.77 2.40 -12.44
CA GLU A 248 2.58 2.14 -11.63
C GLU A 248 1.89 3.45 -11.17
N PRO A 249 2.59 4.43 -10.57
CA PRO A 249 1.97 5.70 -10.16
C PRO A 249 1.39 6.50 -11.33
N LEU A 250 2.03 6.49 -12.50
CA LEU A 250 1.50 7.16 -13.70
C LEU A 250 0.19 6.53 -14.16
N VAL A 251 0.11 5.20 -14.17
CA VAL A 251 -1.12 4.48 -14.55
C VAL A 251 -2.24 4.76 -13.54
N GLU A 252 -1.94 4.82 -12.24
CA GLU A 252 -2.92 5.20 -11.22
C GLU A 252 -3.44 6.63 -11.44
N ASN A 253 -2.56 7.61 -11.65
CA ASN A 253 -2.93 8.99 -11.96
C ASN A 253 -3.79 9.09 -13.23
N MET A 254 -3.52 8.28 -14.26
CA MET A 254 -4.32 8.22 -15.47
C MET A 254 -5.70 7.59 -15.22
N GLN A 255 -5.81 6.60 -14.33
CA GLN A 255 -7.09 6.01 -13.94
C GLN A 255 -7.95 7.00 -13.15
N GLU A 256 -7.35 7.73 -12.20
CA GLU A 256 -8.03 8.81 -11.47
C GLU A 256 -8.55 9.89 -12.43
N GLN A 257 -7.71 10.35 -13.37
CA GLN A 257 -8.12 11.31 -14.39
C GLN A 257 -9.28 10.81 -15.23
N LYS A 258 -9.26 9.52 -15.66
CA LYS A 258 -10.36 8.92 -16.43
C LYS A 258 -11.65 8.84 -15.63
N ALA A 259 -11.59 8.54 -14.34
CA ALA A 259 -12.75 8.51 -13.46
C ALA A 259 -13.39 9.91 -13.34
N ILE A 260 -12.58 10.95 -13.11
CA ILE A 260 -13.03 12.35 -13.05
C ILE A 260 -13.61 12.78 -14.41
N MET A 261 -12.94 12.44 -15.51
CA MET A 261 -13.42 12.77 -16.86
C MET A 261 -14.75 12.09 -17.17
N SER A 262 -14.94 10.84 -16.74
CA SER A 262 -16.20 10.12 -16.90
C SER A 262 -17.34 10.84 -16.15
N ASP A 263 -17.13 11.26 -14.91
CA ASP A 263 -18.11 12.02 -14.12
C ASP A 263 -18.49 13.35 -14.82
N ILE A 264 -17.49 14.09 -15.31
CA ILE A 264 -17.70 15.33 -16.09
C ILE A 264 -18.52 15.06 -17.36
N VAL A 265 -18.22 13.99 -18.10
CA VAL A 265 -18.96 13.66 -19.33
C VAL A 265 -20.40 13.24 -19.03
N GLN A 266 -20.63 12.50 -17.94
CA GLN A 266 -21.97 12.03 -17.54
C GLN A 266 -22.94 13.17 -17.19
N HIS A 267 -22.45 14.32 -16.73
CA HIS A 267 -23.29 15.48 -16.41
C HIS A 267 -23.62 16.39 -17.61
N LYS A 268 -22.98 16.17 -18.77
CA LYS A 268 -23.22 16.95 -20.00
C LYS A 268 -24.67 16.94 -20.48
N PRO A 269 -25.38 15.79 -20.51
CA PRO A 269 -26.79 15.75 -20.94
C PRO A 269 -27.68 16.55 -19.99
N THR A 270 -27.47 16.46 -18.68
CA THR A 270 -28.22 17.21 -17.68
C THR A 270 -28.03 18.71 -17.85
N ILE A 271 -26.79 19.18 -18.02
CA ILE A 271 -26.50 20.59 -18.31
C ILE A 271 -27.22 21.04 -19.58
N THR A 272 -27.22 20.23 -20.64
CA THR A 272 -27.89 20.55 -21.91
C THR A 272 -29.41 20.67 -21.72
N SER A 273 -30.03 19.73 -21.00
CA SER A 273 -31.47 19.74 -20.71
C SER A 273 -31.87 20.95 -19.86
N VAL A 274 -31.12 21.23 -18.79
CA VAL A 274 -31.38 22.38 -17.90
C VAL A 274 -31.18 23.69 -18.62
N THR A 275 -30.18 23.78 -19.51
CA THR A 275 -29.97 24.95 -20.39
C THR A 275 -31.19 25.21 -21.25
N GLN A 276 -31.76 24.16 -21.87
CA GLN A 276 -32.97 24.30 -22.68
C GLN A 276 -34.16 24.79 -21.84
N SER A 277 -34.46 24.13 -20.72
CA SER A 277 -35.59 24.50 -19.86
C SER A 277 -35.43 25.87 -19.20
N ALA A 278 -34.20 26.28 -18.86
CA ALA A 278 -33.92 27.62 -18.35
C ALA A 278 -34.11 28.69 -19.42
N ASN A 279 -33.72 28.43 -20.68
CA ASN A 279 -33.96 29.36 -21.79
C ASN A 279 -35.46 29.54 -22.07
N GLU A 280 -36.24 28.46 -22.07
CA GLU A 280 -37.71 28.53 -22.20
C GLU A 280 -38.33 29.39 -21.08
N LEU A 281 -37.87 29.22 -19.84
CA LEU A 281 -38.32 30.02 -18.70
C LEU A 281 -37.94 31.51 -18.86
N ILE A 282 -36.72 31.79 -19.34
CA ILE A 282 -36.20 33.15 -19.57
C ILE A 282 -37.04 33.91 -20.60
N GLU A 283 -37.51 33.24 -21.66
CA GLU A 283 -38.35 33.86 -22.70
C GLU A 283 -39.71 34.34 -22.17
N THR A 284 -40.27 33.65 -21.17
CA THR A 284 -41.60 33.98 -20.60
C THR A 284 -41.55 34.89 -19.37
N SER A 285 -40.36 35.38 -19.01
CA SER A 285 -40.06 36.02 -17.72
C SER A 285 -39.82 37.53 -17.82
N GLU A 286 -39.98 38.21 -16.68
CA GLU A 286 -39.58 39.62 -16.54
C GLU A 286 -38.05 39.82 -16.68
N PRO A 287 -37.56 40.88 -17.35
CA PRO A 287 -36.15 41.01 -17.75
C PRO A 287 -35.12 40.92 -16.61
N THR A 288 -35.45 41.47 -15.44
CA THR A 288 -34.53 41.51 -14.29
C THR A 288 -34.35 40.15 -13.63
N LYS A 289 -35.39 39.30 -13.64
CA LYS A 289 -35.36 37.95 -13.07
C LYS A 289 -34.83 36.93 -14.07
N ALA A 290 -35.20 37.08 -15.35
CA ALA A 290 -34.57 36.37 -16.46
C ALA A 290 -33.03 36.50 -16.42
N GLN A 291 -32.52 37.70 -16.13
CA GLN A 291 -31.08 37.94 -15.99
C GLN A 291 -30.43 37.17 -14.83
N GLN A 292 -31.16 36.85 -13.75
CA GLN A 292 -30.61 36.07 -12.64
C GLN A 292 -30.44 34.60 -13.01
N VAL A 293 -31.46 34.01 -13.66
CA VAL A 293 -31.40 32.63 -14.18
C VAL A 293 -30.30 32.52 -15.24
N GLN A 294 -30.21 33.50 -16.15
CA GLN A 294 -29.15 33.55 -17.16
C GLN A 294 -27.75 33.58 -16.53
N LYS A 295 -27.51 34.41 -15.50
CA LYS A 295 -26.21 34.46 -14.82
C LYS A 295 -25.81 33.14 -14.18
N LYS A 296 -26.75 32.42 -13.54
CA LYS A 296 -26.48 31.10 -12.99
C LYS A 296 -26.14 30.10 -14.10
N LEU A 297 -26.89 30.15 -15.20
CA LEU A 297 -26.70 29.27 -16.35
C LEU A 297 -25.35 29.49 -17.03
N ASP A 298 -24.99 30.76 -17.31
CA ASP A 298 -23.70 31.14 -17.89
C ASP A 298 -22.54 30.64 -17.01
N SER A 299 -22.66 30.84 -15.69
CA SER A 299 -21.67 30.35 -14.72
C SER A 299 -21.49 28.82 -14.79
N ILE A 300 -22.58 28.06 -14.87
CA ILE A 300 -22.52 26.58 -14.99
C ILE A 300 -21.81 26.18 -16.29
N VAL A 301 -22.19 26.79 -17.42
CA VAL A 301 -21.63 26.47 -18.74
C VAL A 301 -20.13 26.78 -18.81
N ASP A 302 -19.73 27.95 -18.31
CA ASP A 302 -18.32 28.37 -18.30
C ASP A 302 -17.47 27.48 -17.38
N ARG A 303 -17.95 27.23 -16.15
CA ARG A 303 -17.25 26.36 -15.18
C ARG A 303 -17.10 24.93 -15.70
N TYR A 304 -18.17 24.37 -16.27
CA TYR A 304 -18.15 23.06 -16.92
C TYR A 304 -17.11 22.99 -18.05
N GLY A 305 -17.11 23.98 -18.94
CA GLY A 305 -16.16 24.06 -20.06
C GLY A 305 -14.71 24.10 -19.56
N ASN A 306 -14.45 24.87 -18.50
CA ASN A 306 -13.13 24.95 -17.88
C ASN A 306 -12.68 23.62 -17.28
N ILE A 307 -13.48 22.98 -16.41
CA ILE A 307 -13.09 21.69 -15.80
C ILE A 307 -12.92 20.57 -16.82
N SER A 308 -13.74 20.57 -17.88
CA SER A 308 -13.64 19.61 -18.99
C SER A 308 -12.32 19.80 -19.76
N THR A 309 -11.98 21.04 -20.09
CA THR A 309 -10.73 21.38 -20.80
C THR A 309 -9.50 21.08 -19.95
N VAL A 310 -9.49 21.48 -18.67
CA VAL A 310 -8.37 21.23 -17.76
C VAL A 310 -8.15 19.73 -17.55
N THR A 311 -9.22 18.96 -17.36
CA THR A 311 -9.15 17.50 -17.18
C THR A 311 -8.66 16.79 -18.43
N THR A 312 -9.10 17.22 -19.61
CA THR A 312 -8.63 16.69 -20.90
C THR A 312 -7.14 16.96 -21.10
N ASN A 313 -6.70 18.21 -20.93
CA ASN A 313 -5.30 18.60 -21.08
C ASN A 313 -4.39 17.89 -20.07
N HIS A 314 -4.89 17.59 -18.87
CA HIS A 314 -4.14 16.81 -17.89
C HIS A 314 -3.99 15.34 -18.31
N GLY A 315 -5.05 14.74 -18.85
CA GLY A 315 -5.02 13.39 -19.42
C GLY A 315 -4.01 13.27 -20.56
N GLU A 316 -4.06 14.18 -21.54
CA GLU A 316 -3.10 14.21 -22.66
C GLU A 316 -1.65 14.36 -22.17
N TYR A 317 -1.43 15.19 -21.16
CA TYR A 317 -0.11 15.35 -20.54
C TYR A 317 0.38 14.04 -19.89
N LEU A 318 -0.46 13.35 -19.12
CA LEU A 318 -0.10 12.07 -18.50
C LEU A 318 0.16 10.98 -19.55
N ASP A 319 -0.65 10.91 -20.61
CA ASP A 319 -0.45 10.00 -21.74
C ASP A 319 0.92 10.24 -22.41
N HIS A 320 1.25 11.50 -22.70
CA HIS A 320 2.55 11.85 -23.28
C HIS A 320 3.72 11.52 -22.35
N LEU A 321 3.59 11.76 -21.04
CA LEU A 321 4.62 11.44 -20.07
C LEU A 321 4.82 9.92 -19.94
N ALA A 322 3.74 9.15 -19.91
CA ALA A 322 3.79 7.68 -19.89
C ALA A 322 4.43 7.10 -21.16
N GLN A 323 4.14 7.67 -22.33
CA GLN A 323 4.80 7.27 -23.59
C GLN A 323 6.31 7.56 -23.56
N LYS A 324 6.73 8.71 -23.03
CA LYS A 324 8.16 9.03 -22.88
C LYS A 324 8.86 8.08 -21.93
N LEU A 325 8.23 7.76 -20.79
CA LEU A 325 8.75 6.78 -19.84
C LEU A 325 8.88 5.39 -20.49
N GLY A 326 7.84 4.92 -21.21
CA GLY A 326 7.89 3.66 -21.94
C GLY A 326 9.03 3.62 -22.96
N ASN A 327 9.20 4.67 -23.76
CA ASN A 327 10.32 4.76 -24.71
C ASN A 327 11.70 4.74 -24.02
N PHE A 328 11.82 5.32 -22.82
CA PHE A 328 13.03 5.28 -22.02
C PHE A 328 13.30 3.87 -21.50
N GLU A 329 12.30 3.23 -20.87
CA GLU A 329 12.38 1.86 -20.35
C GLU A 329 12.72 0.85 -21.46
N ASP A 330 12.04 0.92 -22.61
CA ASP A 330 12.29 0.05 -23.77
C ASP A 330 13.73 0.21 -24.31
N MET A 331 14.26 1.43 -24.31
CA MET A 331 15.63 1.69 -24.76
C MET A 331 16.68 1.22 -23.74
N VAL A 332 16.37 1.32 -22.44
CA VAL A 332 17.18 0.74 -21.36
C VAL A 332 17.24 -0.77 -21.50
N GLU A 333 16.09 -1.43 -21.62
CA GLU A 333 16.00 -2.89 -21.80
C GLU A 333 16.79 -3.34 -23.03
N LYS A 334 16.59 -2.68 -24.18
CA LYS A 334 17.34 -2.96 -25.42
C LYS A 334 18.85 -2.80 -25.28
N LEU A 335 19.32 -1.84 -24.47
CA LEU A 335 20.74 -1.68 -24.19
C LEU A 335 21.24 -2.79 -23.27
N GLU A 336 20.47 -3.12 -22.22
CA GLU A 336 20.81 -4.11 -21.20
C GLU A 336 20.78 -5.57 -21.69
N ASP A 337 19.94 -5.87 -22.69
CA ASP A 337 19.93 -7.14 -23.43
C ASP A 337 21.32 -7.53 -23.96
N TRP A 338 22.12 -6.53 -24.33
CA TRP A 338 23.51 -6.72 -24.74
C TRP A 338 24.49 -6.47 -23.60
N LEU A 339 24.28 -5.40 -22.82
CA LEU A 339 25.24 -4.93 -21.83
C LEU A 339 25.49 -5.95 -20.71
N LEU A 340 24.43 -6.53 -20.12
CA LEU A 340 24.58 -7.45 -18.98
C LEU A 340 25.31 -8.74 -19.39
N PRO A 341 24.93 -9.44 -20.48
CA PRO A 341 25.68 -10.61 -20.93
C PRO A 341 27.11 -10.29 -21.36
N ALA A 342 27.35 -9.10 -21.95
CA ALA A 342 28.68 -8.68 -22.35
C ALA A 342 29.61 -8.50 -21.14
N VAL A 343 29.14 -7.84 -20.07
CA VAL A 343 29.91 -7.70 -18.84
C VAL A 343 30.16 -9.07 -18.20
N GLU A 344 29.14 -9.91 -18.01
CA GLU A 344 29.30 -11.25 -17.43
C GLU A 344 30.32 -12.11 -18.19
N ARG A 345 30.33 -12.01 -19.52
CA ARG A 345 31.29 -12.73 -20.36
C ARG A 345 32.72 -12.20 -20.21
N LEU A 346 32.92 -10.89 -20.14
CA LEU A 346 34.23 -10.26 -19.91
C LEU A 346 34.77 -10.54 -18.50
N GLU A 347 33.86 -10.69 -17.53
CA GLU A 347 34.16 -11.00 -16.14
C GLU A 347 34.49 -12.48 -15.92
N SER A 348 33.98 -13.38 -16.76
CA SER A 348 34.10 -14.83 -16.66
C SER A 348 35.55 -15.38 -16.64
N LYS A 349 35.75 -16.48 -15.89
CA LYS A 349 36.99 -17.29 -15.90
C LYS A 349 37.27 -17.99 -17.24
N GLN A 350 36.25 -18.18 -18.09
CA GLN A 350 36.37 -18.89 -19.37
C GLN A 350 37.32 -18.21 -20.35
N LEU A 351 37.51 -16.88 -20.24
CA LEU A 351 38.44 -16.15 -21.11
C LEU A 351 39.92 -16.55 -20.88
N GLY A 352 40.28 -17.00 -19.68
CA GLY A 352 41.66 -17.45 -19.39
C GLY A 352 42.02 -18.84 -19.92
N GLN A 353 41.03 -19.59 -20.41
CA GLN A 353 41.25 -20.90 -21.05
C GLN A 353 41.52 -20.77 -22.56
N MET A 354 41.29 -19.58 -23.13
CA MET A 354 41.47 -19.32 -24.55
C MET A 354 42.96 -19.13 -24.90
N GLU A 355 43.34 -19.49 -26.12
CA GLU A 355 44.68 -19.17 -26.61
C GLU A 355 44.83 -17.66 -26.84
N PRO A 356 46.03 -17.06 -26.65
CA PRO A 356 46.22 -15.62 -26.70
C PRO A 356 45.68 -14.93 -27.97
N ALA A 357 45.85 -15.56 -29.14
CA ALA A 357 45.37 -15.04 -30.42
C ALA A 357 43.83 -15.06 -30.53
N GLU A 358 43.17 -16.05 -29.92
CA GLU A 358 41.71 -16.11 -29.91
C GLU A 358 41.13 -15.10 -28.92
N LEU A 359 41.75 -14.97 -27.74
CA LEU A 359 41.39 -13.96 -26.74
C LEU A 359 41.53 -12.54 -27.30
N GLU A 360 42.59 -12.25 -28.05
CA GLU A 360 42.79 -10.98 -28.75
C GLU A 360 41.62 -10.66 -29.69
N ARG A 361 41.23 -11.64 -30.52
CA ARG A 361 40.10 -11.48 -31.45
C ARG A 361 38.79 -11.21 -30.71
N VAL A 362 38.51 -11.93 -29.63
CA VAL A 362 37.29 -11.74 -28.82
C VAL A 362 37.26 -10.35 -28.20
N LEU A 363 38.36 -9.89 -27.60
CA LEU A 363 38.41 -8.55 -26.98
C LEU A 363 38.31 -7.43 -28.03
N GLN A 364 38.86 -7.61 -29.23
CA GLN A 364 38.66 -6.67 -30.34
C GLN A 364 37.21 -6.62 -30.81
N ASP A 365 36.51 -7.76 -30.84
CA ASP A 365 35.10 -7.81 -31.21
C ASP A 365 34.23 -7.07 -30.18
N TYR A 366 34.45 -7.32 -28.88
CA TYR A 366 33.80 -6.57 -27.81
C TYR A 366 34.05 -5.07 -27.91
N LYS A 367 35.26 -4.64 -28.27
CA LYS A 367 35.55 -3.21 -28.47
C LYS A 367 34.66 -2.59 -29.56
N LYS A 368 34.46 -3.28 -30.68
CA LYS A 368 33.56 -2.82 -31.76
C LYS A 368 32.11 -2.77 -31.30
N GLN A 369 31.67 -3.75 -30.51
CA GLN A 369 30.32 -3.78 -29.97
C GLN A 369 30.09 -2.62 -29.00
N VAL A 370 31.02 -2.36 -28.06
CA VAL A 370 30.98 -1.19 -27.16
C VAL A 370 30.86 0.11 -27.95
N ASP A 371 31.66 0.28 -29.01
CA ASP A 371 31.59 1.47 -29.86
C ASP A 371 30.24 1.63 -30.58
N ALA A 372 29.63 0.51 -31.02
CA ALA A 372 28.33 0.51 -31.69
C ALA A 372 27.17 0.82 -30.74
N HIS A 373 27.18 0.24 -29.53
CA HIS A 373 26.11 0.42 -28.54
C HIS A 373 26.16 1.77 -27.81
N GLY A 374 27.26 2.54 -27.93
CA GLY A 374 27.38 3.87 -27.33
C GLY A 374 26.30 4.86 -27.81
N ALA A 375 25.79 4.70 -29.04
CA ALA A 375 24.66 5.49 -29.53
C ALA A 375 23.36 5.23 -28.75
N ASN A 376 23.12 3.97 -28.34
CA ASN A 376 21.95 3.61 -27.54
C ASN A 376 22.06 4.21 -26.13
N LEU A 377 23.25 4.20 -25.51
CA LEU A 377 23.48 4.84 -24.22
C LEU A 377 23.17 6.34 -24.28
N ASN A 378 23.64 7.04 -25.33
CA ASN A 378 23.33 8.46 -25.52
C ASN A 378 21.82 8.71 -25.64
N GLN A 379 21.09 7.80 -26.31
CA GLN A 379 19.64 7.90 -26.43
C GLN A 379 18.93 7.66 -25.09
N VAL A 380 19.36 6.68 -24.29
CA VAL A 380 18.88 6.45 -22.92
C VAL A 380 19.10 7.71 -22.07
N GLN A 381 20.30 8.28 -22.10
CA GLN A 381 20.64 9.50 -21.37
C GLN A 381 19.80 10.70 -21.81
N GLN A 382 19.56 10.86 -23.12
CA GLN A 382 18.71 11.93 -23.64
C GLN A 382 17.26 11.78 -23.15
N LEU A 383 16.66 10.60 -23.30
CA LEU A 383 15.28 10.35 -22.86
C LEU A 383 15.13 10.51 -21.35
N GLY A 384 16.09 10.02 -20.58
CA GLY A 384 16.12 10.20 -19.13
C GLY A 384 16.26 11.66 -18.71
N GLU A 385 17.12 12.44 -19.36
CA GLU A 385 17.27 13.88 -19.10
C GLU A 385 16.00 14.67 -19.45
N GLU A 386 15.29 14.30 -20.52
CA GLU A 386 13.99 14.90 -20.87
C GLU A 386 12.93 14.63 -19.80
N LEU A 387 12.92 13.43 -19.22
CA LEU A 387 12.02 13.05 -18.13
C LEU A 387 12.40 13.78 -16.81
N LEU A 388 13.69 13.85 -16.48
CA LEU A 388 14.18 14.57 -15.29
C LEU A 388 13.86 16.08 -15.32
N LYS A 389 13.71 16.67 -16.51
CA LYS A 389 13.38 18.09 -16.72
C LYS A 389 11.89 18.38 -16.83
N ASP A 390 11.02 17.39 -16.65
CA ASP A 390 9.59 17.63 -16.73
C ASP A 390 9.13 18.65 -15.67
N PRO A 391 8.43 19.74 -16.05
CA PRO A 391 8.11 20.83 -15.12
C PRO A 391 6.99 20.52 -14.13
N ARG A 392 6.26 19.41 -14.30
CA ARG A 392 5.10 19.04 -13.47
C ARG A 392 5.35 17.77 -12.66
N ALA A 393 6.28 16.91 -13.09
CA ALA A 393 6.76 15.79 -12.29
C ALA A 393 7.53 16.29 -11.06
N LYS A 394 7.08 15.89 -9.88
CA LYS A 394 7.72 16.26 -8.60
C LYS A 394 8.64 15.16 -8.07
N ASP A 395 8.46 13.94 -8.55
CA ASP A 395 9.32 12.80 -8.22
C ASP A 395 9.86 12.16 -9.50
N THR A 396 11.16 12.30 -9.69
CA THR A 396 11.90 11.72 -10.81
C THR A 396 13.00 10.78 -10.33
N SER A 397 12.89 10.31 -9.08
CA SER A 397 13.92 9.50 -8.41
C SER A 397 14.16 8.16 -9.11
N HIS A 398 13.08 7.51 -9.58
CA HIS A 398 13.16 6.26 -10.35
C HIS A 398 14.01 6.43 -11.62
N VAL A 399 13.71 7.42 -12.47
CA VAL A 399 14.49 7.70 -13.69
C VAL A 399 15.97 7.97 -13.38
N SER A 400 16.25 8.72 -12.30
CA SER A 400 17.63 8.95 -11.84
C SER A 400 18.33 7.66 -11.42
N ALA A 401 17.65 6.79 -10.67
CA ALA A 401 18.18 5.49 -10.25
C ALA A 401 18.49 4.58 -11.45
N VAL A 402 17.56 4.49 -12.41
CA VAL A 402 17.74 3.73 -13.66
C VAL A 402 18.95 4.25 -14.42
N LEU A 403 19.05 5.57 -14.66
CA LEU A 403 20.19 6.19 -15.35
C LEU A 403 21.52 5.91 -14.63
N ASN A 404 21.55 6.02 -13.30
CA ASN A 404 22.77 5.77 -12.52
C ASN A 404 23.22 4.31 -12.64
N ASN A 405 22.28 3.35 -12.61
CA ASN A 405 22.59 1.94 -12.74
C ASN A 405 23.04 1.56 -14.15
N VAL A 406 22.34 2.03 -15.20
CA VAL A 406 22.76 1.83 -16.60
C VAL A 406 24.16 2.38 -16.85
N ASN A 407 24.45 3.59 -16.35
CA ASN A 407 25.78 4.19 -16.49
C ASN A 407 26.85 3.42 -15.70
N ALA A 408 26.51 2.84 -14.54
CA ALA A 408 27.41 2.00 -13.77
C ALA A 408 27.71 0.67 -14.48
N ASN A 409 26.68 0.01 -15.03
CA ASN A 409 26.81 -1.20 -15.84
C ASN A 409 27.64 -0.94 -17.10
N TRP A 410 27.42 0.20 -17.77
CA TRP A 410 28.22 0.62 -18.93
C TRP A 410 29.69 0.81 -18.55
N LYS A 411 29.96 1.53 -17.46
CA LYS A 411 31.32 1.72 -16.97
C LYS A 411 31.98 0.39 -16.60
N ALA A 412 31.22 -0.57 -16.07
CA ALA A 412 31.72 -1.90 -15.75
C ALA A 412 32.18 -2.66 -17.02
N VAL A 413 31.46 -2.55 -18.15
CA VAL A 413 31.88 -3.19 -19.41
C VAL A 413 33.18 -2.58 -19.94
N GLU A 414 33.31 -1.26 -19.87
CA GLU A 414 34.53 -0.54 -20.28
C GLU A 414 35.73 -0.92 -19.40
N GLU A 415 35.55 -0.96 -18.08
CA GLU A 415 36.61 -1.33 -17.13
C GLU A 415 37.01 -2.80 -17.23
N ALA A 416 36.04 -3.72 -17.36
CA ALA A 416 36.31 -5.13 -17.56
C ALA A 416 37.08 -5.37 -18.87
N HIS A 417 36.63 -4.74 -19.96
CA HIS A 417 37.31 -4.80 -21.26
C HIS A 417 38.75 -4.26 -21.18
N ALA A 418 38.95 -3.08 -20.59
CA ALA A 418 40.27 -2.46 -20.44
C ALA A 418 41.21 -3.33 -19.60
N LYS A 419 40.72 -3.90 -18.49
CA LYS A 419 41.48 -4.81 -17.63
C LYS A 419 41.92 -6.06 -18.38
N ARG A 420 40.99 -6.73 -19.10
CA ARG A 420 41.30 -7.93 -19.88
C ARG A 420 42.28 -7.64 -21.01
N SER A 421 42.12 -6.50 -21.70
CA SER A 421 43.02 -6.08 -22.78
C SER A 421 44.45 -5.85 -22.25
N ARG A 422 44.59 -5.17 -21.12
CA ARG A 422 45.89 -4.94 -20.47
C ARG A 422 46.55 -6.25 -20.03
N GLN A 423 45.79 -7.16 -19.42
CA GLN A 423 46.32 -8.47 -19.02
C GLN A 423 46.83 -9.27 -20.23
N LEU A 424 46.10 -9.23 -21.35
CA LEU A 424 46.53 -9.86 -22.61
C LEU A 424 47.81 -9.21 -23.16
N GLU A 425 47.91 -7.88 -23.18
CA GLU A 425 49.11 -7.17 -23.64
C GLU A 425 50.36 -7.52 -22.80
N GLU A 426 50.21 -7.57 -21.47
CA GLU A 426 51.28 -7.97 -20.55
C GLU A 426 51.70 -9.43 -20.77
N MET A 427 50.74 -10.32 -21.02
CA MET A 427 50.99 -11.73 -21.33
C MET A 427 51.73 -11.89 -22.68
N LEU A 428 51.29 -11.21 -23.73
CA LEU A 428 51.93 -11.25 -25.06
C LEU A 428 53.37 -10.72 -25.01
N SER A 429 53.60 -9.63 -24.28
CA SER A 429 54.94 -9.07 -24.07
C SER A 429 55.86 -10.05 -23.32
N SER A 430 55.34 -10.70 -22.28
CA SER A 430 56.09 -11.68 -21.48
C SER A 430 56.41 -12.96 -22.26
N LEU A 431 55.46 -13.45 -23.07
CA LEU A 431 55.66 -14.58 -23.99
C LEU A 431 56.78 -14.29 -24.99
N LYS A 432 56.80 -13.10 -25.59
CA LYS A 432 57.85 -12.67 -26.51
C LYS A 432 59.22 -12.64 -25.82
N LYS A 433 59.28 -12.13 -24.58
CA LYS A 433 60.52 -12.09 -23.79
C LYS A 433 61.04 -13.49 -23.44
N TYR A 434 60.16 -14.36 -22.94
CA TYR A 434 60.50 -15.76 -22.62
C TYR A 434 61.03 -16.49 -23.86
N GLY A 435 60.33 -16.39 -24.99
CA GLY A 435 60.74 -17.04 -26.24
C GLY A 435 62.13 -16.62 -26.73
N ALA A 436 62.51 -15.34 -26.54
CA ALA A 436 63.84 -14.86 -26.88
C ALA A 436 64.93 -15.45 -25.96
N ILE A 437 64.74 -15.36 -24.64
CA ILE A 437 65.70 -15.89 -23.64
C ILE A 437 65.88 -17.40 -23.82
N ARG A 438 64.78 -18.13 -23.97
CA ARG A 438 64.80 -19.58 -24.18
C ARG A 438 65.61 -19.96 -25.41
N LYS A 439 65.39 -19.26 -26.53
CA LYS A 439 66.11 -19.50 -27.78
C LYS A 439 67.62 -19.35 -27.59
N ASP A 440 68.05 -18.31 -26.89
CA ASP A 440 69.48 -18.03 -26.64
C ASP A 440 70.10 -19.09 -25.72
N VAL A 441 69.40 -19.47 -24.64
CA VAL A 441 69.87 -20.48 -23.69
C VAL A 441 69.96 -21.88 -24.33
N VAL A 442 68.95 -22.29 -25.10
CA VAL A 442 68.96 -23.59 -25.79
C VAL A 442 70.10 -23.65 -26.81
N TYR A 443 70.31 -22.57 -27.58
CA TYR A 443 71.43 -22.49 -28.53
C TYR A 443 72.80 -22.61 -27.82
N TRP A 444 72.97 -21.98 -26.66
CA TRP A 444 74.19 -22.11 -25.87
C TRP A 444 74.38 -23.54 -25.34
N LEU A 445 73.32 -24.17 -24.81
CA LEU A 445 73.38 -25.55 -24.32
C LEU A 445 73.80 -26.53 -25.42
N GLU A 446 73.16 -26.47 -26.60
CA GLU A 446 73.48 -27.35 -27.73
C GLU A 446 74.95 -27.26 -28.16
N ASN A 447 75.46 -26.04 -28.30
CA ASN A 447 76.85 -25.82 -28.72
C ASN A 447 77.87 -26.27 -27.65
N THR A 448 77.56 -26.06 -26.37
CA THR A 448 78.47 -26.37 -25.26
C THR A 448 78.51 -27.87 -24.98
N GLU A 449 77.37 -28.55 -25.06
CA GLU A 449 77.28 -30.01 -25.02
C GLU A 449 78.08 -30.63 -26.17
N GLN A 450 77.92 -30.13 -27.39
CA GLN A 450 78.66 -30.60 -28.56
C GLN A 450 80.18 -30.41 -28.43
N ARG A 451 80.63 -29.27 -27.88
CA ARG A 451 82.06 -29.01 -27.60
C ARG A 451 82.64 -30.02 -26.60
N LEU A 452 81.87 -30.40 -25.57
CA LEU A 452 82.30 -31.39 -24.59
C LEU A 452 82.38 -32.80 -25.19
N ASP A 453 81.44 -33.17 -26.04
CA ASP A 453 81.42 -34.50 -26.69
C ASP A 453 82.58 -34.70 -27.70
N GLN A 454 83.19 -33.62 -28.20
CA GLN A 454 84.32 -33.67 -29.14
C GLN A 454 85.70 -33.83 -28.46
N MET A 455 85.78 -33.80 -27.13
CA MET A 455 87.05 -33.93 -26.40
C MET A 455 87.50 -35.40 -26.26
N SER A 456 88.79 -35.69 -26.50
CA SER A 456 89.36 -37.04 -26.62
C SER A 456 89.57 -37.78 -25.28
N LYS A 457 89.43 -39.12 -25.29
CA LYS A 457 89.64 -40.05 -24.16
C LYS A 457 90.78 -41.06 -24.41
N GLU A 458 91.97 -40.60 -24.79
CA GLU A 458 93.17 -41.45 -25.00
C GLU A 458 94.13 -41.46 -23.78
N PRO A 459 95.01 -42.48 -23.62
CA PRO A 459 95.90 -42.61 -22.46
C PRO A 459 96.93 -41.49 -22.37
N LEU A 460 96.91 -40.78 -21.24
CA LEU A 460 97.51 -39.48 -21.08
C LEU A 460 98.98 -39.57 -20.63
N ASN A 461 99.87 -38.97 -21.41
CA ASN A 461 101.18 -38.54 -20.91
C ASN A 461 101.04 -37.16 -20.23
N GLN A 462 102.09 -36.71 -19.53
CA GLN A 462 102.07 -35.46 -18.77
C GLN A 462 101.71 -34.21 -19.61
N ASN A 463 102.06 -34.19 -20.90
CA ASN A 463 101.70 -33.10 -21.80
C ASN A 463 100.21 -33.13 -22.19
N ALA A 464 99.62 -34.31 -22.39
CA ALA A 464 98.21 -34.46 -22.74
C ALA A 464 97.28 -34.07 -21.59
N ILE A 465 97.64 -34.37 -20.33
CA ILE A 465 96.89 -33.95 -19.13
C ILE A 465 96.82 -32.42 -19.03
N GLN A 466 97.96 -31.75 -19.25
CA GLN A 466 98.05 -30.29 -19.17
C GLN A 466 97.28 -29.58 -20.30
N VAL A 467 97.21 -30.18 -21.50
CA VAL A 467 96.39 -29.67 -22.61
C VAL A 467 94.89 -29.78 -22.28
N LEU A 468 94.41 -30.93 -21.80
CA LEU A 468 93.01 -31.10 -21.43
C LEU A 468 92.58 -30.20 -20.26
N TYR A 469 93.47 -29.96 -19.28
CA TYR A 469 93.20 -28.98 -18.22
C TYR A 469 93.01 -27.55 -18.74
N LYS A 470 93.79 -27.17 -19.76
CA LYS A 470 93.68 -25.86 -20.41
C LYS A 470 92.40 -25.71 -21.24
N GLU A 471 91.78 -26.80 -21.67
CA GLU A 471 90.52 -26.79 -22.42
C GLU A 471 89.27 -26.90 -21.52
N LEU A 472 89.29 -27.75 -20.48
CA LEU A 472 88.14 -27.98 -19.59
C LEU A 472 87.93 -26.89 -18.53
N ARG A 473 88.98 -26.23 -18.01
CA ARG A 473 88.81 -25.14 -17.02
C ARG A 473 88.09 -23.91 -17.59
N PRO A 474 88.42 -23.42 -18.79
CA PRO A 474 87.63 -22.36 -19.42
C PRO A 474 86.18 -22.76 -19.67
N LEU A 475 85.92 -24.02 -20.02
CA LEU A 475 84.56 -24.54 -20.22
C LEU A 475 83.77 -24.59 -18.90
N GLN A 476 84.39 -25.01 -17.80
CA GLN A 476 83.79 -24.95 -16.46
C GLN A 476 83.39 -23.52 -16.08
N LYS A 477 84.28 -22.55 -16.33
CA LYS A 477 83.98 -21.14 -16.08
C LYS A 477 82.84 -20.63 -16.97
N ASP A 478 82.84 -20.97 -18.25
CA ASP A 478 81.79 -20.61 -19.21
C ASP A 478 80.41 -21.14 -18.76
N ILE A 479 80.36 -22.36 -18.22
CA ILE A 479 79.13 -22.94 -17.63
C ILE A 479 78.67 -22.16 -16.40
N ASP A 480 79.56 -21.86 -15.46
CA ASP A 480 79.21 -21.12 -14.25
C ASP A 480 78.78 -19.67 -14.57
N ASP A 481 79.42 -19.02 -15.53
CA ASP A 481 79.09 -17.66 -16.00
C ASP A 481 77.71 -17.59 -16.68
N HIS A 482 77.16 -18.70 -17.19
CA HIS A 482 75.84 -18.78 -17.82
C HIS A 482 74.68 -19.11 -16.85
N GLN A 483 74.96 -19.41 -15.59
CA GLN A 483 73.93 -19.66 -14.56
C GLN A 483 72.85 -18.56 -14.45
N PRO A 484 73.18 -17.25 -14.53
CA PRO A 484 72.17 -16.19 -14.45
C PRO A 484 71.15 -16.27 -15.59
N GLN A 485 71.57 -16.60 -16.81
CA GLN A 485 70.72 -16.72 -18.00
C GLN A 485 69.75 -17.91 -17.90
N ILE A 486 70.19 -19.03 -17.30
CA ILE A 486 69.30 -20.15 -16.94
C ILE A 486 68.25 -19.69 -15.93
N SER A 487 68.67 -18.95 -14.91
CA SER A 487 67.79 -18.45 -13.86
C SER A 487 66.77 -17.43 -14.39
N ASP A 488 67.16 -16.61 -15.37
CA ASP A 488 66.28 -15.66 -16.07
C ASP A 488 65.27 -16.39 -16.99
N ASN A 489 65.66 -17.49 -17.63
CA ASN A 489 64.75 -18.36 -18.39
C ASN A 489 63.68 -18.96 -17.46
N GLU A 490 64.06 -19.48 -16.30
CA GLU A 490 63.12 -20.02 -15.30
C GLU A 490 62.17 -18.94 -14.78
N ARG A 491 62.70 -17.75 -14.46
CA ARG A 491 61.91 -16.64 -13.95
C ARG A 491 60.91 -16.12 -14.99
N SER A 492 61.34 -15.94 -16.23
CA SER A 492 60.47 -15.47 -17.31
C SER A 492 59.39 -16.49 -17.68
N GLY A 493 59.70 -17.79 -17.66
CA GLY A 493 58.69 -18.85 -17.81
C GLY A 493 57.64 -18.82 -16.70
N LYS A 494 58.05 -18.70 -15.43
CA LYS A 494 57.14 -18.56 -14.28
C LYS A 494 56.25 -17.32 -14.38
N THR A 495 56.77 -16.19 -14.87
CA THR A 495 55.99 -14.96 -15.08
C THR A 495 54.87 -15.17 -16.10
N VAL A 496 55.12 -15.89 -17.20
CA VAL A 496 54.09 -16.18 -18.20
C VAL A 496 52.97 -17.05 -17.61
N ASP A 497 53.31 -18.09 -16.86
CA ASP A 497 52.30 -18.94 -16.20
C ASP A 497 51.45 -18.16 -15.19
N GLN A 498 52.07 -17.27 -14.41
CA GLN A 498 51.36 -16.42 -13.44
C GLN A 498 50.37 -15.47 -14.13
N LEU A 499 50.76 -14.86 -15.25
CA LEU A 499 49.88 -13.98 -16.03
C LEU A 499 48.71 -14.75 -16.65
N ARG A 500 48.95 -15.96 -17.17
CA ARG A 500 47.90 -16.84 -17.70
C ARG A 500 46.89 -17.23 -16.60
N PHE A 501 47.40 -17.57 -15.41
CA PHE A 501 46.56 -17.84 -14.25
C PHE A 501 45.75 -16.61 -13.81
N SER A 502 46.34 -15.41 -13.83
CA SER A 502 45.66 -14.15 -13.51
C SER A 502 44.47 -13.85 -14.44
N ILE A 503 44.59 -14.16 -15.73
CA ILE A 503 43.48 -14.04 -16.68
C ILE A 503 42.39 -15.10 -16.40
N GLY A 504 42.76 -16.29 -15.93
CA GLY A 504 41.85 -17.37 -15.54
C GLY A 504 41.01 -17.11 -14.28
N HIS A 505 41.15 -15.96 -13.62
CA HIS A 505 40.29 -15.59 -12.49
C HIS A 505 39.08 -14.78 -12.95
N SER A 506 37.95 -14.99 -12.28
CA SER A 506 36.80 -14.11 -12.43
C SER A 506 37.16 -12.71 -11.95
N ILE A 507 36.77 -11.68 -12.69
CA ILE A 507 36.87 -10.28 -12.26
C ILE A 507 35.45 -9.78 -12.02
N GLN A 508 35.10 -9.28 -10.83
CA GLN A 508 33.82 -8.59 -10.62
C GLN A 508 34.08 -7.10 -10.45
N ILE A 509 33.49 -6.28 -11.33
CA ILE A 509 33.60 -4.82 -11.31
C ILE A 509 32.42 -4.21 -10.54
N VAL A 510 31.18 -4.61 -10.85
CA VAL A 510 29.92 -4.19 -10.19
C VAL A 510 28.96 -5.38 -10.10
N THR A 511 27.94 -5.34 -9.23
CA THR A 511 26.86 -6.34 -9.21
C THR A 511 25.84 -6.02 -10.31
N HIS A 512 25.70 -6.90 -11.30
CA HIS A 512 24.82 -6.67 -12.45
C HIS A 512 23.36 -6.94 -12.08
N GLN A 513 22.51 -5.92 -12.22
CA GLN A 513 21.06 -6.04 -12.07
C GLN A 513 20.37 -5.21 -13.18
N PRO A 514 19.21 -5.67 -13.71
CA PRO A 514 18.40 -4.90 -14.64
C PRO A 514 17.99 -3.56 -14.04
N SER A 515 18.13 -2.48 -14.81
CA SER A 515 17.95 -1.11 -14.32
C SER A 515 16.50 -0.69 -14.16
N THR A 516 15.56 -1.29 -14.90
CA THR A 516 14.12 -1.00 -14.80
C THR A 516 13.44 -1.64 -13.58
N ASP A 517 14.04 -2.70 -13.01
CA ASP A 517 13.51 -3.46 -11.88
C ASP A 517 14.05 -3.00 -10.51
N LEU A 518 14.66 -1.80 -10.46
CA LEU A 518 15.21 -1.24 -9.22
C LEU A 518 14.09 -0.89 -8.23
N LYS A 519 13.70 -1.85 -7.39
CA LYS A 519 12.81 -1.62 -6.25
C LYS A 519 13.48 -0.68 -5.25
N GLU A 520 12.72 0.27 -4.70
CA GLU A 520 13.19 1.29 -3.75
C GLU A 520 14.13 0.70 -2.68
N HIS A 521 15.32 1.29 -2.62
CA HIS A 521 16.42 1.06 -1.69
C HIS A 521 16.99 -0.36 -1.58
N PRO A 522 18.17 -0.57 -2.18
CA PRO A 522 19.29 -1.08 -1.43
C PRO A 522 20.03 0.10 -0.80
N THR A 523 19.91 0.25 0.51
CA THR A 523 21.03 0.74 1.31
C THR A 523 22.26 0.03 0.78
N GLN A 524 23.28 0.78 0.36
CA GLN A 524 24.58 0.22 0.03
C GLN A 524 25.11 -0.54 1.26
N GLN A 525 24.70 -1.79 1.41
CA GLN A 525 25.48 -2.79 2.10
C GLN A 525 26.72 -2.92 1.23
N LEU A 526 27.76 -2.17 1.62
CA LEU A 526 29.13 -2.64 1.46
C LEU A 526 29.12 -4.10 1.93
N LYS A 527 29.02 -5.03 0.97
CA LYS A 527 29.40 -6.42 1.23
C LYS A 527 30.81 -6.34 1.80
N ARG A 528 30.95 -6.68 3.09
CA ARG A 528 32.22 -7.15 3.61
C ARG A 528 32.74 -8.19 2.62
N PRO A 529 34.05 -8.19 2.28
CA PRO A 529 34.64 -9.36 1.63
C PRO A 529 34.33 -10.55 2.53
N GLY A 530 33.51 -11.47 2.01
CA GLY A 530 33.13 -12.67 2.73
C GLY A 530 34.39 -13.40 3.18
N SER A 531 34.32 -13.95 4.37
CA SER A 531 35.21 -14.96 4.94
C SER A 531 35.70 -15.92 3.84
N PRO A 532 36.94 -16.45 3.94
CA PRO A 532 37.58 -17.17 2.84
C PRO A 532 36.65 -18.25 2.33
N GLN A 533 36.06 -18.02 1.15
CA GLN A 533 35.45 -19.10 0.40
C GLN A 533 36.54 -20.14 0.26
N PHE A 534 36.22 -21.34 0.74
CA PHE A 534 36.90 -22.58 0.43
C PHE A 534 37.53 -22.43 -0.95
N GLN A 535 38.87 -22.46 -1.02
CA GLN A 535 39.61 -22.45 -2.29
C GLN A 535 38.89 -23.43 -3.21
N GLU A 536 38.19 -22.88 -4.21
CA GLU A 536 37.74 -23.64 -5.36
C GLU A 536 38.98 -24.43 -5.77
N SER A 537 38.87 -25.75 -5.62
CA SER A 537 39.98 -26.66 -5.72
C SER A 537 40.72 -26.30 -6.99
N LEU A 538 41.99 -25.89 -6.86
CA LEU A 538 42.88 -25.65 -7.99
C LEU A 538 42.66 -26.81 -8.96
N GLU A 539 41.91 -26.58 -10.04
CA GLU A 539 41.88 -27.52 -11.14
C GLU A 539 43.34 -27.62 -11.52
N PHE A 540 43.89 -28.81 -11.27
CA PHE A 540 45.24 -29.17 -11.63
C PHE A 540 45.28 -29.10 -13.16
N PHE A 541 45.52 -27.91 -13.71
CA PHE A 541 46.10 -27.74 -15.02
C PHE A 541 47.45 -28.44 -14.88
N GLY A 542 47.54 -29.67 -15.40
CA GLY A 542 48.79 -30.41 -15.41
C GLY A 542 49.92 -29.56 -16.00
N GLU A 543 51.15 -30.04 -15.84
CA GLU A 543 52.37 -29.32 -16.21
C GLU A 543 52.24 -28.52 -17.53
N THR A 544 52.32 -27.19 -17.44
CA THR A 544 52.14 -26.31 -18.59
C THR A 544 53.24 -26.57 -19.62
N PRO A 545 53.02 -26.31 -20.91
CA PRO A 545 54.08 -26.46 -21.92
C PRO A 545 55.35 -25.66 -21.56
N ILE A 546 55.18 -24.47 -20.96
CA ILE A 546 56.28 -23.61 -20.50
C ILE A 546 57.02 -24.25 -19.32
N GLN A 547 56.31 -24.86 -18.37
CA GLN A 547 56.94 -25.60 -17.26
C GLN A 547 57.81 -26.76 -17.75
N ARG A 548 57.32 -27.53 -18.73
CA ARG A 548 58.09 -28.61 -19.36
C ARG A 548 59.33 -28.10 -20.09
N GLU A 549 59.18 -27.01 -20.84
CA GLU A 549 60.28 -26.39 -21.57
C GLU A 549 61.36 -25.82 -20.63
N VAL A 550 60.97 -25.22 -19.50
CA VAL A 550 61.90 -24.74 -18.47
C VAL A 550 62.61 -25.91 -17.78
N ALA A 551 61.89 -26.96 -17.41
CA ALA A 551 62.45 -28.13 -16.75
C ALA A 551 63.49 -28.86 -17.60
N ASP A 552 63.27 -28.97 -18.92
CA ASP A 552 64.23 -29.54 -19.87
C ASP A 552 65.56 -28.76 -19.88
N VAL A 553 65.47 -27.42 -20.00
CA VAL A 553 66.63 -26.52 -20.02
C VAL A 553 67.45 -26.65 -18.73
N SER A 554 66.79 -26.61 -17.56
CA SER A 554 67.48 -26.72 -16.26
C SER A 554 68.13 -28.10 -16.08
N SER A 555 67.48 -29.17 -16.53
CA SER A 555 68.02 -30.54 -16.46
C SER A 555 69.28 -30.72 -17.32
N ARG A 556 69.28 -30.18 -18.54
CA ARG A 556 70.43 -30.22 -19.46
C ARG A 556 71.64 -29.46 -18.91
N TYR A 557 71.42 -28.25 -18.37
CA TYR A 557 72.46 -27.45 -17.72
C TYR A 557 73.12 -28.19 -16.54
N GLU A 558 72.31 -28.76 -15.64
CA GLU A 558 72.82 -29.49 -14.46
C GLU A 558 73.55 -30.80 -14.83
N ASN A 559 73.19 -31.43 -15.96
CA ASN A 559 73.93 -32.57 -16.48
C ASN A 559 75.31 -32.14 -17.01
N LEU A 560 75.35 -31.10 -17.85
CA LEU A 560 76.58 -30.55 -18.42
C LEU A 560 77.58 -30.15 -17.33
N LYS A 561 77.12 -29.42 -16.30
CA LYS A 561 77.94 -29.03 -15.14
C LYS A 561 78.53 -30.23 -14.39
N ARG A 562 77.76 -31.29 -14.18
CA ARG A 562 78.24 -32.51 -13.51
C ARG A 562 79.32 -33.23 -14.32
N ARG A 563 79.14 -33.36 -15.65
CA ARG A 563 80.09 -34.05 -16.53
C ARG A 563 81.47 -33.39 -16.52
N VAL A 564 81.54 -32.07 -16.75
CA VAL A 564 82.81 -31.32 -16.78
C VAL A 564 83.57 -31.40 -15.44
N ASN A 565 82.85 -31.32 -14.33
CA ASN A 565 83.44 -31.42 -12.99
C ASN A 565 84.01 -32.82 -12.70
N SER A 566 83.37 -33.88 -13.21
CA SER A 566 83.87 -35.25 -13.09
C SER A 566 85.17 -35.45 -13.86
N ASP A 567 85.21 -35.01 -15.12
CA ASP A 567 86.38 -35.17 -15.99
C ASP A 567 87.62 -34.42 -15.44
N LEU A 568 87.43 -33.22 -14.87
CA LEU A 568 88.49 -32.46 -14.19
C LEU A 568 89.02 -33.16 -12.92
N ALA A 569 88.18 -33.91 -12.22
CA ALA A 569 88.57 -34.66 -11.02
C ALA A 569 89.38 -35.93 -11.36
N ASP A 570 89.08 -36.59 -12.49
CA ASP A 570 89.82 -37.76 -12.97
C ASP A 570 91.25 -37.38 -13.45
N LEU A 571 91.40 -36.22 -14.11
CA LEU A 571 92.70 -35.71 -14.56
C LEU A 571 93.64 -35.38 -13.38
N SER A 572 93.11 -34.79 -12.30
CA SER A 572 93.89 -34.45 -11.10
C SER A 572 94.50 -35.68 -10.44
N LEU A 573 93.77 -36.79 -10.46
CA LEU A 573 94.18 -38.03 -9.81
C LEU A 573 95.36 -38.70 -10.55
N THR A 574 95.41 -38.55 -11.87
CA THR A 574 96.47 -39.14 -12.71
C THR A 574 97.80 -38.39 -12.55
N GLU A 575 97.78 -37.07 -12.37
CA GLU A 575 98.97 -36.25 -12.10
C GLU A 575 99.64 -36.65 -10.77
N GLN A 576 98.85 -36.81 -9.70
CA GLN A 576 99.33 -37.18 -8.37
C GLN A 576 100.00 -38.58 -8.33
N TRP A 577 99.62 -39.49 -9.22
CA TRP A 577 100.26 -40.81 -9.30
C TRP A 577 101.70 -40.74 -9.85
N MET A 578 101.96 -39.88 -10.84
CA MET A 578 103.29 -39.74 -11.45
C MET A 578 104.33 -39.17 -10.48
N GLU A 579 103.95 -38.18 -9.66
CA GLU A 579 104.83 -37.54 -8.67
C GLU A 579 105.34 -38.52 -7.59
N ASN A 580 104.49 -39.46 -7.17
CA ASN A 580 104.86 -40.48 -6.17
C ASN A 580 105.92 -41.48 -6.69
N VAL A 581 105.91 -41.78 -7.99
CA VAL A 581 106.88 -42.70 -8.60
C VAL A 581 108.29 -42.10 -8.65
N ASP A 582 108.41 -40.81 -8.94
CA ASP A 582 109.70 -40.11 -9.04
C ASP A 582 110.39 -39.96 -7.67
N ALA A 583 109.63 -39.69 -6.60
CA ALA A 583 110.16 -39.54 -5.24
C ALA A 583 110.80 -40.83 -4.68
N ALA A 584 110.28 -42.01 -5.06
CA ALA A 584 110.81 -43.31 -4.63
C ALA A 584 112.19 -43.63 -5.24
N VAL A 585 112.51 -43.10 -6.43
CA VAL A 585 113.78 -43.38 -7.12
C VAL A 585 114.95 -42.67 -6.46
N SER A 586 114.78 -41.37 -6.19
CA SER A 586 115.87 -40.51 -5.69
C SER A 586 116.36 -40.90 -4.30
N SER A 587 115.51 -41.53 -3.49
CA SER A 587 115.80 -41.90 -2.11
C SER A 587 116.68 -43.15 -1.96
N GLN A 588 116.65 -44.05 -2.96
CA GLN A 588 117.38 -45.33 -2.93
C GLN A 588 118.88 -45.16 -3.22
N ASP A 589 119.26 -44.15 -3.99
CA ASP A 589 120.67 -43.85 -4.29
C ASP A 589 121.42 -43.25 -3.08
N TRP A 590 120.71 -42.57 -2.18
CA TRP A 590 121.30 -41.90 -1.01
C TRP A 590 121.70 -42.86 0.12
N THR A 591 120.89 -43.89 0.40
CA THR A 591 121.09 -44.82 1.52
C THR A 591 122.42 -45.60 1.43
N THR A 592 122.90 -45.87 0.23
CA THR A 592 124.14 -46.62 -0.02
C THR A 592 125.42 -45.83 0.33
N SER A 593 125.39 -44.50 0.27
CA SER A 593 126.58 -43.65 0.51
C SER A 593 126.84 -43.33 1.99
N SER A 594 125.81 -43.38 2.84
CA SER A 594 125.87 -42.90 4.24
C SER A 594 126.46 -43.91 5.24
N GLU A 595 126.33 -45.23 4.99
CA GLU A 595 126.82 -46.29 5.89
C GLU A 595 128.35 -46.22 6.12
N ALA A 596 129.12 -45.83 5.11
CA ALA A 596 130.59 -45.80 5.17
C ALA A 596 131.15 -44.69 6.09
N ARG A 597 130.41 -43.59 6.32
CA ARG A 597 130.89 -42.43 7.08
C ARG A 597 130.69 -42.58 8.59
N LEU A 598 129.70 -43.35 9.04
CA LEU A 598 129.28 -43.47 10.45
C LEU A 598 130.32 -44.05 11.41
N GLN A 599 131.26 -44.87 10.91
CA GLN A 599 132.22 -45.61 11.75
C GLN A 599 133.39 -44.76 12.30
N GLN A 600 133.60 -43.52 11.83
CA GLN A 600 134.81 -42.74 12.14
C GLN A 600 134.72 -41.76 13.36
N LEU A 601 133.54 -41.49 13.96
CA LEU A 601 133.29 -40.22 14.73
C LEU A 601 132.84 -40.30 16.23
N LYS A 602 133.01 -41.37 17.02
CA LYS A 602 132.36 -41.61 18.36
C LYS A 602 132.80 -40.72 19.60
N PRO A 603 131.89 -40.10 20.44
CA PRO A 603 132.16 -39.13 21.59
C PRO A 603 132.51 -39.66 23.02
N LYS A 604 133.09 -38.84 23.97
CA LYS A 604 133.56 -39.26 25.35
C LYS A 604 133.60 -38.24 26.59
N SER A 605 133.13 -36.97 26.59
CA SER A 605 133.35 -35.92 27.66
C SER A 605 132.23 -35.69 28.77
N ASN A 606 132.38 -34.77 29.76
CA ASN A 606 131.50 -34.56 30.97
C ASN A 606 131.17 -33.09 31.41
N ASP A 607 131.46 -32.06 30.62
CA ASP A 607 131.22 -30.64 30.94
C ASP A 607 130.15 -30.05 29.98
N ILE A 608 129.12 -29.29 30.41
CA ILE A 608 127.99 -28.90 29.52
C ILE A 608 128.49 -28.27 28.20
N PRO A 609 129.39 -27.27 28.20
CA PRO A 609 129.95 -26.72 26.95
C PRO A 609 130.79 -27.71 26.12
N THR A 610 131.59 -28.57 26.76
CA THR A 610 132.54 -29.47 26.07
C THR A 610 131.89 -30.77 25.57
N LEU A 611 130.98 -31.34 26.34
CA LEU A 611 130.12 -32.47 25.97
C LEU A 611 129.16 -32.06 24.85
N VAL A 612 128.63 -30.83 24.87
CA VAL A 612 127.88 -30.25 23.75
C VAL A 612 128.72 -30.30 22.46
N LYS A 613 130.01 -29.97 22.51
CA LYS A 613 130.87 -29.89 21.31
C LYS A 613 131.25 -31.25 20.70
N GLU A 614 131.50 -32.27 21.52
CA GLU A 614 131.75 -33.64 21.03
C GLU A 614 130.47 -34.33 20.53
N ILE A 615 129.35 -34.09 21.23
CA ILE A 615 128.02 -34.48 20.77
C ILE A 615 127.66 -33.75 19.49
N GLU A 616 128.03 -32.49 19.31
CA GLU A 616 127.73 -31.70 18.11
C GLU A 616 128.40 -32.29 16.86
N ASN A 617 129.66 -32.74 16.98
CA ASN A 617 130.37 -33.40 15.86
C ASN A 617 129.77 -34.78 15.50
N PHE A 618 129.35 -35.59 16.48
CA PHE A 618 128.73 -36.90 16.21
C PHE A 618 127.24 -36.78 15.86
N ARG A 619 126.54 -35.80 16.43
CA ARG A 619 125.21 -35.35 15.96
C ARG A 619 125.29 -34.97 14.51
N SER A 620 126.32 -34.29 14.02
CA SER A 620 126.34 -33.90 12.61
C SER A 620 126.16 -35.06 11.64
N ILE A 621 126.65 -36.27 11.95
CA ILE A 621 126.49 -37.45 11.08
C ILE A 621 125.26 -38.31 11.45
N HIS A 622 124.93 -38.44 12.73
CA HIS A 622 123.69 -39.10 13.14
C HIS A 622 122.46 -38.30 12.71
N GLU A 623 122.49 -36.98 12.83
CA GLU A 623 121.48 -36.05 12.32
C GLU A 623 121.40 -36.10 10.80
N GLU A 624 122.50 -36.29 10.06
CA GLU A 624 122.44 -36.50 8.61
C GLU A 624 121.68 -37.80 8.24
N VAL A 625 121.84 -38.86 9.03
CA VAL A 625 121.12 -40.13 8.83
C VAL A 625 119.68 -40.08 9.35
N ARG A 626 119.45 -39.48 10.52
CA ARG A 626 118.15 -39.29 11.17
C ARG A 626 117.27 -38.26 10.47
N SER A 627 117.83 -37.15 9.98
CA SER A 627 117.08 -36.12 9.23
C SER A 627 116.54 -36.64 7.92
N ARG A 628 117.08 -37.75 7.40
CA ARG A 628 116.55 -38.45 6.23
C ARG A 628 115.50 -39.51 6.58
N GLN A 629 115.28 -39.84 7.86
CA GLN A 629 114.18 -40.72 8.31
C GLN A 629 112.80 -40.27 7.84
N PRO A 630 112.41 -38.99 8.01
CA PRO A 630 111.10 -38.52 7.63
C PRO A 630 110.93 -38.56 6.13
N ASP A 631 111.96 -38.19 5.35
CA ASP A 631 111.92 -38.25 3.89
C ASP A 631 111.73 -39.68 3.38
N ILE A 632 112.52 -40.63 3.89
CA ILE A 632 112.40 -42.06 3.53
C ILE A 632 111.06 -42.65 3.98
N THR A 633 110.62 -42.36 5.21
CA THR A 633 109.37 -42.86 5.76
C THR A 633 108.17 -42.21 5.08
N SER A 634 108.26 -40.93 4.70
CA SER A 634 107.23 -40.18 3.97
C SER A 634 107.09 -40.70 2.55
N VAL A 635 108.19 -40.97 1.85
CA VAL A 635 108.14 -41.55 0.51
C VAL A 635 107.54 -42.97 0.54
N VAL A 636 107.89 -43.77 1.55
CA VAL A 636 107.37 -45.13 1.73
C VAL A 636 105.89 -45.15 2.13
N THR A 637 105.54 -44.40 3.18
CA THR A 637 104.17 -44.31 3.71
C THR A 637 103.26 -43.57 2.74
N GLY A 638 103.74 -42.51 2.09
CA GLY A 638 103.03 -41.76 1.07
C GLY A 638 102.70 -42.62 -0.15
N SER A 639 103.66 -43.41 -0.64
CA SER A 639 103.43 -44.38 -1.72
C SER A 639 102.39 -45.45 -1.35
N GLU A 640 102.43 -45.97 -0.13
CA GLU A 640 101.47 -46.97 0.37
C GLU A 640 100.08 -46.39 0.65
N GLN A 641 100.01 -45.19 1.20
CA GLN A 641 98.77 -44.48 1.51
C GLN A 641 98.08 -44.01 0.23
N PHE A 642 98.81 -43.49 -0.76
CA PHE A 642 98.26 -43.10 -2.05
C PHE A 642 97.58 -44.29 -2.76
N ASN A 643 98.21 -45.47 -2.74
CA ASN A 643 97.61 -46.70 -3.26
C ASN A 643 96.36 -47.17 -2.49
N ARG A 644 96.32 -46.98 -1.16
CA ARG A 644 95.16 -47.35 -0.32
C ARG A 644 93.97 -46.41 -0.52
N THR A 645 94.22 -45.10 -0.55
CA THR A 645 93.18 -44.08 -0.69
C THR A 645 92.52 -44.15 -2.06
N ASN A 646 93.28 -44.50 -3.11
CA ASN A 646 92.81 -44.50 -4.49
C ASN A 646 92.58 -45.93 -5.03
N ARG A 647 92.27 -46.89 -4.13
CA ARG A 647 92.16 -48.33 -4.42
C ARG A 647 91.17 -48.68 -5.54
N GLU A 648 90.03 -47.98 -5.62
CA GLU A 648 88.97 -48.25 -6.60
C GLU A 648 89.15 -47.52 -7.94
N ARG A 649 89.95 -46.44 -7.98
CA ARG A 649 90.11 -45.58 -9.18
C ARG A 649 91.45 -45.77 -9.92
N LEU A 650 92.48 -46.40 -9.31
CA LEU A 650 93.78 -46.68 -9.96
C LEU A 650 93.89 -48.08 -10.61
N PRO A 651 94.51 -48.23 -11.80
CA PRO A 651 94.84 -49.51 -12.43
C PRO A 651 95.84 -50.38 -11.64
N GLU A 652 95.65 -51.70 -11.64
CA GLU A 652 96.44 -52.64 -10.83
C GLU A 652 97.94 -52.65 -11.16
N LYS A 653 98.29 -52.57 -12.46
CA LYS A 653 99.70 -52.49 -12.91
C LYS A 653 100.46 -51.29 -12.34
N GLN A 654 99.76 -50.18 -12.09
CA GLN A 654 100.35 -48.95 -11.55
C GLN A 654 100.56 -49.03 -10.03
N LYS A 655 99.78 -49.86 -9.33
CA LYS A 655 99.91 -50.10 -7.88
C LYS A 655 101.12 -50.96 -7.56
N ASP A 656 101.32 -52.05 -8.32
CA ASP A 656 102.39 -53.02 -8.10
C ASP A 656 103.79 -52.39 -8.26
N SER A 657 103.96 -51.53 -9.27
CA SER A 657 105.23 -50.87 -9.55
C SER A 657 105.69 -49.94 -8.42
N LEU A 658 104.77 -49.21 -7.79
CA LEU A 658 105.08 -48.25 -6.72
C LEU A 658 105.37 -48.98 -5.39
N SER A 659 104.66 -50.08 -5.13
CA SER A 659 104.82 -50.92 -3.93
C SER A 659 106.21 -51.58 -3.86
N GLY A 660 106.69 -52.19 -4.95
CA GLY A 660 107.97 -52.91 -4.97
C GLY A 660 109.21 -52.03 -4.73
N ARG A 661 109.16 -50.75 -5.11
CA ARG A 661 110.27 -49.80 -4.92
C ARG A 661 110.34 -49.30 -3.48
N SER A 662 109.19 -49.02 -2.87
CA SER A 662 109.04 -48.61 -1.47
C SER A 662 109.62 -49.64 -0.47
N THR A 663 109.40 -50.93 -0.72
CA THR A 663 109.85 -51.99 0.21
C THR A 663 111.37 -52.16 0.26
N THR A 664 112.06 -51.89 -0.84
CA THR A 664 113.52 -52.03 -0.93
C THR A 664 114.22 -50.88 -0.18
N LEU A 665 113.75 -49.65 -0.40
CA LEU A 665 114.25 -48.44 0.25
C LEU A 665 114.23 -48.49 1.79
N LYS A 666 113.16 -49.06 2.35
CA LYS A 666 112.98 -49.18 3.80
C LYS A 666 114.05 -50.05 4.47
N LYS A 667 114.41 -51.19 3.85
CA LYS A 667 115.37 -52.14 4.42
C LYS A 667 116.78 -51.55 4.55
N ASP A 668 117.22 -50.79 3.55
CA ASP A 668 118.58 -50.25 3.53
C ASP A 668 118.76 -49.09 4.52
N TYR A 669 117.70 -48.28 4.73
CA TYR A 669 117.69 -47.19 5.70
C TYR A 669 117.72 -47.67 7.16
N ASP A 670 116.89 -48.65 7.53
CA ASP A 670 116.76 -49.10 8.92
C ASP A 670 118.09 -49.60 9.50
N ARG A 671 118.94 -50.18 8.65
CA ARG A 671 120.26 -50.69 9.05
C ARG A 671 121.23 -49.59 9.48
N ILE A 672 121.28 -48.46 8.74
CA ILE A 672 122.22 -47.36 9.03
C ILE A 672 121.76 -46.51 10.21
N TYR A 673 120.45 -46.32 10.38
CA TYR A 673 119.88 -45.55 11.47
C TYR A 673 120.21 -46.17 12.84
N ASN A 674 119.98 -47.47 13.00
CA ASN A 674 120.15 -48.18 14.27
C ASN A 674 121.57 -48.11 14.84
N LEU A 675 122.61 -48.15 14.01
CA LEU A 675 124.00 -48.05 14.46
C LEU A 675 124.38 -46.63 14.95
N SER A 676 123.73 -45.60 14.41
CA SER A 676 124.02 -44.21 14.76
C SER A 676 123.28 -43.74 16.02
N ASP A 677 122.02 -44.17 16.20
CA ASP A 677 121.14 -43.76 17.30
C ASP A 677 121.64 -44.27 18.66
N GLN A 678 122.12 -45.52 18.70
CA GLN A 678 122.66 -46.12 19.91
C GLN A 678 123.83 -45.30 20.49
N TRP A 679 124.73 -44.80 19.65
CA TRP A 679 125.91 -44.05 20.09
C TRP A 679 125.62 -42.58 20.43
N LEU A 680 124.49 -42.01 19.97
CA LEU A 680 124.10 -40.63 20.29
C LEU A 680 123.30 -40.55 21.61
N ASN A 681 122.34 -41.45 21.83
CA ASN A 681 121.44 -41.40 23.00
C ASN A 681 122.21 -41.50 24.32
N GLU A 682 123.27 -42.32 24.39
CA GLU A 682 124.15 -42.41 25.56
C GLU A 682 124.80 -41.06 25.96
N ALA A 683 124.98 -40.15 25.01
CA ALA A 683 125.59 -38.85 25.26
C ALA A 683 124.56 -37.72 25.53
N VAL A 684 123.32 -37.82 25.02
CA VAL A 684 122.26 -36.80 25.14
C VAL A 684 121.51 -36.84 26.48
N ASP A 685 121.34 -38.02 27.08
CA ASP A 685 120.65 -38.15 28.37
C ASP A 685 121.38 -37.39 29.51
N GLN A 686 122.71 -37.32 29.45
CA GLN A 686 123.51 -36.49 30.36
C GLN A 686 123.23 -34.97 30.22
N LEU A 687 122.64 -34.50 29.11
CA LEU A 687 122.40 -33.09 28.83
C LEU A 687 120.97 -32.60 29.22
N ASN A 688 119.94 -33.45 29.10
CA ASN A 688 118.53 -33.05 29.27
C ASN A 688 118.10 -32.85 30.74
N GLN A 689 118.70 -33.57 31.67
CA GLN A 689 118.41 -33.46 33.10
C GLN A 689 118.70 -32.07 33.68
N LEU A 690 119.44 -31.23 32.94
CA LEU A 690 119.85 -29.89 33.33
C LEU A 690 118.92 -28.78 32.78
N LYS A 691 117.81 -29.08 32.06
CA LYS A 691 116.94 -28.10 31.37
C LYS A 691 115.44 -28.04 31.77
N GLU A 692 114.87 -29.05 32.43
CA GLU A 692 113.41 -29.17 32.66
C GLU A 692 112.79 -28.19 33.68
N ASP A 693 113.58 -27.52 34.53
CA ASP A 693 113.06 -26.69 35.62
C ASP A 693 112.48 -25.31 35.20
N GLU A 694 112.57 -24.90 33.93
CA GLU A 694 112.28 -23.51 33.48
C GLU A 694 110.82 -23.27 32.97
N ASP A 695 110.13 -24.26 32.39
CA ASP A 695 108.92 -24.03 31.56
C ASP A 695 107.56 -23.96 32.32
N ALA A 696 107.45 -24.39 33.58
CA ALA A 696 106.16 -24.56 34.26
C ALA A 696 105.41 -23.26 34.66
N ARG A 697 105.97 -22.07 34.44
CA ARG A 697 105.47 -20.80 35.02
C ARG A 697 104.41 -20.04 34.18
N LEU A 698 104.29 -20.27 32.87
CA LEU A 698 103.62 -19.35 31.93
C LEU A 698 102.11 -19.64 31.64
N SER A 699 101.58 -20.83 31.92
CA SER A 699 100.24 -21.26 31.46
C SER A 699 99.03 -20.74 32.27
N TYR A 700 99.23 -20.14 33.46
CA TYR A 700 98.16 -19.85 34.43
C TYR A 700 97.39 -18.53 34.19
N GLU A 701 97.98 -17.52 33.55
CA GLU A 701 97.40 -16.17 33.47
C GLU A 701 96.26 -15.98 32.44
N GLN A 702 96.10 -16.87 31.46
CA GLN A 702 95.15 -16.67 30.35
C GLN A 702 93.66 -16.97 30.67
N GLN A 703 93.36 -17.80 31.67
CA GLN A 703 91.99 -18.28 31.90
C GLN A 703 91.08 -17.27 32.63
N LEU A 704 91.64 -16.33 33.39
CA LEU A 704 90.87 -15.35 34.18
C LEU A 704 90.18 -14.27 33.32
N HIS A 705 90.77 -13.91 32.18
CA HIS A 705 90.30 -12.77 31.39
C HIS A 705 89.00 -13.03 30.60
N LEU A 706 88.74 -14.29 30.22
CA LEU A 706 87.64 -14.66 29.34
C LEU A 706 86.25 -14.55 29.99
N ARG A 707 86.15 -14.85 31.30
CA ARG A 707 84.86 -15.00 31.98
C ARG A 707 84.23 -13.68 32.44
N LEU A 708 85.03 -12.66 32.73
CA LEU A 708 84.52 -11.31 33.03
C LEU A 708 83.82 -10.66 31.82
N SER A 709 84.24 -11.00 30.60
CA SER A 709 83.62 -10.46 29.37
C SER A 709 82.19 -10.96 29.16
N GLN A 710 81.91 -12.22 29.49
CA GLN A 710 80.60 -12.86 29.25
C GLN A 710 79.48 -12.31 30.15
N LEU A 711 79.78 -11.94 31.40
CA LEU A 711 78.81 -11.38 32.35
C LEU A 711 78.31 -9.99 31.92
N GLN A 712 79.21 -9.16 31.38
CA GLN A 712 78.88 -7.80 30.95
C GLN A 712 77.94 -7.80 29.72
N GLU A 713 78.14 -8.71 28.78
CA GLU A 713 77.31 -8.82 27.57
C GLU A 713 75.83 -9.14 27.89
N LEU A 714 75.57 -9.97 28.92
CA LEU A 714 74.21 -10.33 29.32
C LEU A 714 73.47 -9.20 30.05
N LEU A 715 74.18 -8.39 30.85
CA LEU A 715 73.60 -7.20 31.51
C LEU A 715 73.24 -6.12 30.47
N ASP A 716 74.07 -5.92 29.44
CA ASP A 716 73.80 -4.98 28.36
C ASP A 716 72.61 -5.43 27.48
N TRP A 717 72.45 -6.74 27.29
CA TRP A 717 71.26 -7.31 26.63
C TRP A 717 69.98 -7.05 27.44
N LEU A 718 70.00 -7.29 28.75
CA LEU A 718 68.82 -7.11 29.60
C LEU A 718 68.32 -5.66 29.61
N ALA A 719 69.24 -4.68 29.61
CA ALA A 719 68.91 -3.26 29.51
C ALA A 719 68.19 -2.91 28.19
N LYS A 720 68.59 -3.53 27.07
CA LYS A 720 67.91 -3.35 25.76
C LYS A 720 66.50 -3.94 25.76
N VAL A 721 66.30 -5.09 26.42
CA VAL A 721 64.98 -5.73 26.55
C VAL A 721 64.03 -4.89 27.40
N GLU A 722 64.49 -4.36 28.54
CA GLU A 722 63.72 -3.45 29.39
C GLU A 722 63.25 -2.20 28.64
N GLN A 723 64.14 -1.59 27.84
CA GLN A 723 63.81 -0.42 27.02
C GLN A 723 62.79 -0.75 25.92
N SER A 724 62.92 -1.91 25.27
CA SER A 724 61.99 -2.38 24.25
C SER A 724 60.58 -2.61 24.82
N LEU A 725 60.46 -3.31 25.96
CA LEU A 725 59.18 -3.61 26.60
C LEU A 725 58.48 -2.36 27.14
N ALA A 726 59.24 -1.35 27.57
CA ALA A 726 58.69 -0.06 28.03
C ALA A 726 58.08 0.77 26.90
N SER A 727 58.64 0.63 25.69
CA SER A 727 58.22 1.36 24.47
C SER A 727 57.02 0.76 23.74
N GLN A 728 56.53 -0.40 24.20
CA GLN A 728 55.36 -1.04 23.60
C GLN A 728 54.06 -0.33 24.01
N SER A 729 53.15 -0.25 23.04
CA SER A 729 51.78 0.22 23.23
C SER A 729 50.88 -0.93 23.76
N PRO A 730 49.75 -0.63 24.44
CA PRO A 730 48.91 -1.62 25.15
C PRO A 730 48.46 -2.85 24.32
N MET A 731 48.44 -2.76 22.99
CA MET A 731 47.97 -3.82 22.07
C MET A 731 49.11 -4.58 21.34
N SER A 732 50.38 -4.36 21.67
CA SER A 732 51.52 -5.01 20.97
C SER A 732 52.60 -5.52 21.93
N GLU A 733 52.22 -6.37 22.89
CA GLU A 733 53.19 -7.01 23.79
C GLU A 733 53.73 -8.31 23.19
N LYS A 734 55.07 -8.42 23.09
CA LYS A 734 55.77 -9.64 22.67
C LYS A 734 56.64 -10.16 23.80
N ALA A 735 56.51 -11.44 24.14
CA ALA A 735 57.32 -12.08 25.17
C ALA A 735 58.81 -12.07 24.80
N PRO A 736 59.73 -11.89 25.79
CA PRO A 736 61.15 -12.11 25.56
C PRO A 736 61.42 -13.57 25.17
N GLN A 737 62.28 -13.79 24.17
CA GLN A 737 62.54 -15.09 23.55
C GLN A 737 63.09 -16.12 24.56
N TYR A 738 62.42 -17.27 24.68
CA TYR A 738 62.68 -18.34 25.67
C TYR A 738 64.14 -18.85 25.70
N ASN A 739 64.85 -18.77 24.57
CA ASN A 739 66.26 -19.20 24.44
C ASN A 739 67.25 -18.36 25.27
N SER A 740 66.86 -17.16 25.69
CA SER A 740 67.69 -16.26 26.50
C SER A 740 67.70 -16.66 27.98
N SER A 741 66.67 -17.39 28.44
CA SER A 741 66.56 -17.85 29.83
C SER A 741 67.64 -18.87 30.17
N THR A 742 67.93 -19.82 29.28
CA THR A 742 68.97 -20.84 29.46
C THR A 742 70.38 -20.25 29.44
N ALA A 743 70.61 -19.19 28.65
CA ALA A 743 71.89 -18.48 28.59
C ALA A 743 72.19 -17.73 29.89
N VAL A 744 71.16 -17.07 30.47
CA VAL A 744 71.29 -16.40 31.79
C VAL A 744 71.57 -17.44 32.88
N THR A 745 70.79 -18.52 32.97
CA THR A 745 71.00 -19.56 34.00
C THR A 745 72.39 -20.20 33.92
N ARG A 746 72.87 -20.54 32.71
CA ARG A 746 74.19 -21.18 32.50
C ARG A 746 75.36 -20.24 32.83
N CYS A 747 75.24 -18.94 32.54
CA CYS A 747 76.27 -17.97 32.90
C CYS A 747 76.38 -17.79 34.43
N LEU A 748 75.24 -17.81 35.14
CA LEU A 748 75.22 -17.77 36.60
C LEU A 748 75.89 -19.03 37.20
N GLU A 749 75.71 -20.22 36.61
CA GLU A 749 76.34 -21.48 37.06
C GLU A 749 77.85 -21.55 36.80
N ASP A 750 78.32 -21.18 35.60
CA ASP A 750 79.73 -21.20 35.21
C ASP A 750 80.59 -20.27 36.08
N ILE A 751 80.06 -19.10 36.43
CA ILE A 751 80.74 -18.11 37.30
C ILE A 751 80.82 -18.64 38.73
N GLN A 752 79.78 -19.31 39.23
CA GLN A 752 79.77 -19.93 40.54
C GLN A 752 80.88 -21.00 40.69
N GLN A 753 81.05 -21.88 39.69
CA GLN A 753 82.07 -22.94 39.70
C GLN A 753 83.52 -22.42 39.71
N LEU A 754 83.77 -21.33 38.98
CA LEU A 754 85.12 -20.77 38.84
C LEU A 754 85.59 -20.06 40.13
N ILE A 755 84.65 -19.47 40.87
CA ILE A 755 84.90 -18.91 42.20
C ILE A 755 85.26 -20.01 43.21
N GLU A 756 84.60 -21.18 43.14
CA GLU A 756 84.86 -22.32 44.01
C GLU A 756 86.24 -22.97 43.76
N GLN A 757 86.65 -23.11 42.50
CA GLN A 757 87.88 -23.85 42.13
C GLN A 757 89.19 -23.11 42.46
N PHE A 758 89.20 -21.76 42.45
CA PHE A 758 90.42 -20.95 42.61
C PHE A 758 90.40 -20.01 43.82
N GLN A 759 89.58 -20.31 44.81
CA GLN A 759 89.29 -19.45 45.98
C GLN A 759 90.53 -18.91 46.70
N HIS A 760 91.65 -19.65 46.72
CA HIS A 760 92.89 -19.27 47.42
C HIS A 760 93.92 -18.51 46.56
N ARG A 761 93.70 -18.34 45.24
CA ARG A 761 94.63 -17.67 44.31
C ARG A 761 94.03 -16.45 43.60
N LEU A 762 92.77 -16.11 43.91
CA LEU A 762 92.03 -14.97 43.36
C LEU A 762 92.25 -13.68 44.16
N SER A 763 92.20 -12.54 43.48
CA SER A 763 92.21 -11.20 44.11
C SER A 763 90.82 -10.86 44.69
N GLN A 764 90.75 -10.20 45.86
CA GLN A 764 89.49 -9.72 46.46
C GLN A 764 88.68 -8.80 45.53
N GLY A 765 89.35 -8.08 44.62
CA GLY A 765 88.70 -7.20 43.66
C GLY A 765 87.90 -7.95 42.58
N ASP A 766 88.37 -9.13 42.17
CA ASP A 766 87.71 -9.90 41.11
C ASP A 766 86.57 -10.75 41.67
N GLN A 767 86.68 -11.22 42.92
CA GLN A 767 85.58 -11.91 43.61
C GLN A 767 84.34 -11.02 43.76
N ARG A 768 84.49 -9.75 44.16
CA ARG A 768 83.36 -8.81 44.29
C ARG A 768 82.66 -8.52 42.96
N LYS A 769 83.42 -8.33 41.88
CA LYS A 769 82.86 -8.03 40.55
C LYS A 769 81.96 -9.16 40.03
N PHE A 770 82.34 -10.41 40.27
CA PHE A 770 81.50 -11.55 39.87
C PHE A 770 80.23 -11.67 40.73
N THR A 771 80.33 -11.52 42.06
CA THR A 771 79.15 -11.66 42.95
C THR A 771 78.13 -10.54 42.75
N ASP A 772 78.58 -9.29 42.61
CA ASP A 772 77.68 -8.13 42.45
C ASP A 772 76.97 -8.19 41.08
N GLY A 773 77.68 -8.51 40.00
CA GLY A 773 77.09 -8.63 38.66
C GLY A 773 76.13 -9.82 38.53
N GLN A 774 76.38 -10.92 39.25
CA GLN A 774 75.48 -12.08 39.31
C GLN A 774 74.13 -11.72 39.97
N ALA A 775 74.16 -11.02 41.10
CA ALA A 775 72.95 -10.61 41.82
C ALA A 775 72.11 -9.57 41.04
N GLU A 776 72.77 -8.66 40.33
CA GLU A 776 72.11 -7.67 39.48
C GLU A 776 71.36 -8.32 38.31
N LEU A 777 72.02 -9.24 37.59
CA LEU A 777 71.42 -9.93 36.45
C LEU A 777 70.19 -10.74 36.85
N GLN A 778 70.26 -11.46 37.97
CA GLN A 778 69.16 -12.30 38.47
C GLN A 778 67.93 -11.46 38.86
N THR A 779 68.11 -10.44 39.69
CA THR A 779 67.00 -9.63 40.23
C THR A 779 66.24 -8.88 39.13
N ARG A 780 66.96 -8.31 38.16
CA ARG A 780 66.34 -7.55 37.06
C ARG A 780 65.59 -8.46 36.09
N TYR A 781 66.15 -9.63 35.77
CA TYR A 781 65.52 -10.59 34.87
C TYR A 781 64.20 -11.14 35.43
N GLU A 782 64.16 -11.55 36.70
CA GLU A 782 62.95 -12.09 37.34
C GLU A 782 61.80 -11.06 37.33
N LYS A 783 62.11 -9.79 37.60
CA LYS A 783 61.12 -8.70 37.62
C LYS A 783 60.54 -8.42 36.24
N VAL A 784 61.37 -8.38 35.19
CA VAL A 784 60.94 -8.17 33.80
C VAL A 784 60.09 -9.34 33.31
N HIS A 785 60.49 -10.56 33.64
CA HIS A 785 59.75 -11.77 33.26
C HIS A 785 58.37 -11.84 33.93
N ALA A 786 58.27 -11.61 35.25
CA ALA A 786 57.00 -11.68 35.98
C ALA A 786 55.99 -10.62 35.53
N THR A 787 56.45 -9.38 35.30
CA THR A 787 55.59 -8.27 34.87
C THR A 787 55.08 -8.44 33.43
N SER A 788 55.94 -8.89 32.50
CA SER A 788 55.49 -9.16 31.12
C SER A 788 54.54 -10.35 31.03
N PHE A 789 54.76 -11.41 31.82
CA PHE A 789 53.86 -12.56 31.85
C PHE A 789 52.45 -12.22 32.36
N SER A 790 52.34 -11.43 33.43
CA SER A 790 51.04 -10.96 33.96
C SER A 790 50.27 -10.14 32.92
N ARG A 791 50.97 -9.21 32.25
CA ARG A 791 50.36 -8.34 31.24
C ARG A 791 49.91 -9.11 30.00
N LEU A 792 50.71 -10.07 29.53
CA LEU A 792 50.33 -10.97 28.43
C LEU A 792 49.10 -11.81 28.75
N LYS A 793 48.99 -12.34 29.98
CA LYS A 793 47.83 -13.11 30.42
C LYS A 793 46.55 -12.26 30.44
N ARG A 794 46.64 -11.01 30.91
CA ARG A 794 45.52 -10.05 30.91
C ARG A 794 45.13 -9.61 29.50
N LEU A 795 46.13 -9.37 28.62
CA LEU A 795 45.88 -9.04 27.22
C LEU A 795 45.18 -10.20 26.50
N ALA A 796 45.60 -11.44 26.74
CA ALA A 796 44.94 -12.62 26.18
C ALA A 796 43.47 -12.74 26.65
N SER A 797 43.20 -12.56 27.94
CA SER A 797 41.84 -12.56 28.48
C SER A 797 41.00 -11.40 27.93
N GLY A 798 41.58 -10.20 27.76
CA GLY A 798 40.88 -9.06 27.16
C GLY A 798 40.56 -9.27 25.68
N ILE A 799 41.42 -9.95 24.92
CA ILE A 799 41.18 -10.31 23.51
C ILE A 799 40.08 -11.37 23.38
N GLU A 800 40.02 -12.33 24.29
CA GLU A 800 38.97 -13.36 24.31
C GLU A 800 37.59 -12.73 24.60
N GLU A 801 37.51 -11.87 25.61
CA GLU A 801 36.30 -11.09 25.92
C GLU A 801 35.90 -10.14 24.78
N LEU A 802 36.87 -9.53 24.10
CA LEU A 802 36.64 -8.66 22.94
C LEU A 802 36.02 -9.45 21.77
N HIS A 803 36.57 -10.62 21.41
CA HIS A 803 36.01 -11.44 20.34
C HIS A 803 34.60 -11.93 20.67
N LYS A 804 34.38 -12.37 21.92
CA LYS A 804 33.05 -12.80 22.37
C LYS A 804 32.05 -11.65 22.31
N MET A 805 32.44 -10.47 22.80
CA MET A 805 31.61 -9.27 22.74
C MET A 805 31.33 -8.85 21.29
N GLU A 806 32.31 -8.91 20.38
CA GLU A 806 32.11 -8.62 18.95
C GLU A 806 31.12 -9.60 18.31
N GLN A 807 31.20 -10.88 18.67
CA GLN A 807 30.24 -11.89 18.23
C GLN A 807 28.82 -11.61 18.77
N ASP A 808 28.69 -11.38 20.08
CA ASP A 808 27.39 -11.09 20.72
C ASP A 808 26.76 -9.81 20.15
N ILE A 809 27.56 -8.77 19.87
CA ILE A 809 27.09 -7.53 19.22
C ILE A 809 26.63 -7.81 17.79
N LEU A 810 27.35 -8.63 17.02
CA LEU A 810 26.97 -8.98 15.65
C LEU A 810 25.66 -9.78 15.62
N GLU A 811 25.54 -10.81 16.44
CA GLU A 811 24.33 -11.64 16.55
C GLU A 811 23.11 -10.78 16.94
N PHE A 812 23.27 -9.90 17.94
CA PHE A 812 22.20 -8.99 18.34
C PHE A 812 21.85 -7.95 17.25
N THR A 813 22.85 -7.42 16.54
CA THR A 813 22.62 -6.45 15.44
C THR A 813 21.91 -7.10 14.25
N ASP A 814 22.28 -8.33 13.90
CA ASP A 814 21.63 -9.08 12.82
C ASP A 814 20.20 -9.50 13.21
N TRP A 815 19.99 -9.90 14.47
CA TRP A 815 18.64 -10.10 14.99
C TRP A 815 17.83 -8.80 14.94
N MET A 816 18.36 -7.67 15.41
CA MET A 816 17.66 -6.38 15.35
C MET A 816 17.29 -6.00 13.92
N ARG A 817 18.18 -6.19 12.94
CA ARG A 817 17.88 -5.91 11.52
C ARG A 817 16.77 -6.81 10.99
N SER A 818 16.81 -8.10 11.32
CA SER A 818 15.75 -9.05 10.94
C SER A 818 14.42 -8.69 11.61
N ALA A 819 14.42 -8.41 12.91
CA ALA A 819 13.23 -8.06 13.68
C ALA A 819 12.61 -6.74 13.20
N ASP A 820 13.42 -5.73 12.90
CA ASP A 820 12.96 -4.46 12.32
C ASP A 820 12.36 -4.66 10.92
N GLY A 821 12.95 -5.53 10.10
CA GLY A 821 12.40 -5.92 8.80
C GLY A 821 11.06 -6.66 8.92
N GLN A 822 10.95 -7.62 9.85
CA GLN A 822 9.71 -8.36 10.10
C GLN A 822 8.58 -7.44 10.61
N LEU A 823 8.87 -6.55 11.56
CA LEU A 823 7.90 -5.59 12.07
C LEU A 823 7.49 -4.58 10.98
N SER A 824 8.44 -4.03 10.23
CA SER A 824 8.15 -3.10 9.13
C SER A 824 7.31 -3.74 8.03
N ASN A 825 7.55 -5.02 7.72
CA ASN A 825 6.72 -5.75 6.77
C ASN A 825 5.31 -6.01 7.31
N SER A 826 5.17 -6.26 8.61
CA SER A 826 3.88 -6.45 9.26
C SER A 826 3.07 -5.14 9.30
N GLU A 827 3.71 -4.02 9.65
CA GLU A 827 3.11 -2.67 9.65
C GLU A 827 2.65 -2.23 8.25
N LYS A 828 3.34 -2.64 7.18
CA LYS A 828 2.94 -2.34 5.79
C LYS A 828 1.77 -3.20 5.30
N ASN A 829 1.65 -4.43 5.80
CA ASN A 829 0.71 -5.43 5.30
C ASN A 829 -0.37 -5.79 6.33
N VAL A 830 -0.98 -4.79 6.96
CA VAL A 830 -2.03 -5.00 7.95
C VAL A 830 -3.26 -5.64 7.30
N GLY A 831 -3.78 -6.72 7.91
CA GLY A 831 -4.94 -7.45 7.42
C GLY A 831 -6.18 -6.56 7.26
N GLN A 832 -6.98 -6.84 6.23
CA GLN A 832 -8.21 -6.08 5.91
C GLN A 832 -9.50 -6.78 6.37
N ASP A 833 -9.36 -7.98 6.95
CA ASP A 833 -10.45 -8.77 7.48
C ASP A 833 -10.10 -9.27 8.89
N LEU A 834 -11.15 -9.55 9.68
CA LEU A 834 -11.01 -9.97 11.07
C LEU A 834 -10.14 -11.24 11.23
N HIS A 835 -10.28 -12.22 10.34
CA HIS A 835 -9.56 -13.48 10.45
C HIS A 835 -8.04 -13.28 10.24
N THR A 836 -7.66 -12.51 9.22
CA THR A 836 -6.26 -12.17 8.98
C THR A 836 -5.66 -11.35 10.13
N LEU A 837 -6.42 -10.39 10.68
CA LEU A 837 -5.98 -9.59 11.83
C LEU A 837 -5.76 -10.43 13.10
N LEU A 838 -6.64 -11.39 13.38
CA LEU A 838 -6.48 -12.33 14.49
C LEU A 838 -5.22 -13.18 14.33
N SER A 839 -4.95 -13.69 13.13
CA SER A 839 -3.72 -14.44 12.82
C SER A 839 -2.47 -13.57 12.96
N GLN A 840 -2.52 -12.31 12.51
CA GLN A 840 -1.43 -11.37 12.68
C GLN A 840 -1.16 -11.03 14.14
N ARG A 841 -2.21 -10.89 14.95
CA ARG A 841 -2.07 -10.66 16.40
C ARG A 841 -1.41 -11.84 17.10
N GLU A 842 -1.78 -13.06 16.77
CA GLU A 842 -1.14 -14.26 17.33
C GLU A 842 0.34 -14.33 16.98
N LYS A 843 0.71 -14.08 15.72
CA LYS A 843 2.12 -14.00 15.30
C LYS A 843 2.88 -12.87 15.98
N HIS A 844 2.24 -11.71 16.17
CA HIS A 844 2.87 -10.56 16.82
C HIS A 844 3.10 -10.80 18.32
N VAL A 845 2.25 -11.58 18.99
CA VAL A 845 2.50 -11.99 20.39
C VAL A 845 3.78 -12.83 20.49
N GLN A 846 4.03 -13.74 19.54
CA GLN A 846 5.28 -14.49 19.49
C GLN A 846 6.50 -13.57 19.28
N PHE A 847 6.37 -12.60 18.37
CA PHE A 847 7.39 -11.57 18.16
C PHE A 847 7.66 -10.72 19.42
N GLU A 848 6.62 -10.34 20.16
CA GLU A 848 6.78 -9.59 21.42
C GLU A 848 7.51 -10.39 22.49
N ASP A 849 7.31 -11.70 22.54
CA ASP A 849 8.06 -12.57 23.45
C ASP A 849 9.53 -12.68 23.03
N ASP A 850 9.83 -12.80 21.74
CA ASP A 850 11.20 -12.74 21.23
C ASP A 850 11.89 -11.40 21.58
N VAL A 851 11.19 -10.27 21.44
CA VAL A 851 11.70 -8.94 21.83
C VAL A 851 11.96 -8.85 23.33
N LYS A 852 11.14 -9.51 24.17
CA LYS A 852 11.38 -9.55 25.63
C LYS A 852 12.62 -10.37 25.97
N ASP A 853 12.85 -11.49 25.30
CA ASP A 853 14.01 -12.34 25.54
C ASP A 853 15.31 -11.62 25.16
N GLN A 854 15.32 -10.93 24.02
CA GLN A 854 16.48 -10.18 23.52
C GLN A 854 16.82 -8.94 24.35
N LYS A 855 15.88 -8.45 25.17
CA LYS A 855 16.18 -7.46 26.22
C LYS A 855 17.18 -8.00 27.25
N GLY A 856 17.20 -9.31 27.49
CA GLY A 856 18.19 -10.01 28.30
C GLY A 856 19.57 -9.91 27.67
N ASP A 857 19.68 -10.21 26.38
CA ASP A 857 20.94 -10.22 25.63
C ASP A 857 21.59 -8.84 25.58
N LEU A 858 20.81 -7.77 25.37
CA LEU A 858 21.31 -6.39 25.45
C LEU A 858 21.92 -6.06 26.83
N ARG A 859 21.38 -6.62 27.92
CA ARG A 859 21.96 -6.43 29.27
C ARG A 859 23.28 -7.18 29.42
N PHE A 860 23.41 -8.37 28.82
CA PHE A 860 24.66 -9.13 28.84
C PHE A 860 25.75 -8.42 28.03
N ILE A 861 25.42 -7.92 26.83
CA ILE A 861 26.36 -7.13 26.01
C ILE A 861 26.84 -5.88 26.77
N ARG A 862 25.91 -5.16 27.43
CA ARG A 862 26.26 -4.01 28.28
C ARG A 862 27.23 -4.38 29.40
N LYS A 863 27.04 -5.54 30.04
CA LYS A 863 27.92 -6.04 31.08
C LYS A 863 29.30 -6.39 30.50
N ALA A 864 29.36 -7.08 29.36
CA ALA A 864 30.61 -7.45 28.68
C ALA A 864 31.44 -6.21 28.28
N ILE A 865 30.82 -5.20 27.68
CA ILE A 865 31.48 -3.91 27.34
C ILE A 865 32.07 -3.23 28.58
N THR A 866 31.35 -3.30 29.71
CA THR A 866 31.80 -2.71 30.98
C THR A 866 33.03 -3.48 31.50
N THR A 867 32.95 -4.81 31.54
CA THR A 867 34.06 -5.68 31.97
C THR A 867 35.30 -5.54 31.09
N PHE A 868 35.15 -5.42 29.77
CA PHE A 868 36.27 -5.15 28.85
C PHE A 868 36.90 -3.76 29.10
N THR A 869 36.07 -2.75 29.35
CA THR A 869 36.55 -1.39 29.65
C THR A 869 37.35 -1.36 30.96
N ASP A 870 36.89 -2.08 31.98
CA ASP A 870 37.56 -2.21 33.28
C ASP A 870 38.90 -2.96 33.15
N THR A 871 38.92 -4.11 32.47
CA THR A 871 40.15 -4.90 32.23
C THR A 871 41.18 -4.14 31.38
N SER A 872 40.75 -3.38 30.38
CA SER A 872 41.61 -2.47 29.59
C SER A 872 42.21 -1.35 30.44
N LYS A 873 41.44 -0.80 31.39
CA LYS A 873 41.91 0.22 32.32
C LYS A 873 42.97 -0.33 33.27
N GLU A 874 42.72 -1.50 33.86
CA GLU A 874 43.70 -2.15 34.74
C GLU A 874 45.01 -2.49 34.02
N HIS A 875 44.96 -2.99 32.77
CA HIS A 875 46.17 -3.25 31.97
C HIS A 875 47.01 -1.98 31.74
N ARG A 876 46.34 -0.84 31.49
CA ARG A 876 47.02 0.47 31.37
C ARG A 876 47.69 0.91 32.68
N GLU A 877 47.04 0.66 33.82
CA GLU A 877 47.60 0.95 35.14
C GLU A 877 48.84 0.09 35.44
N GLU A 878 48.84 -1.20 35.06
CA GLU A 878 50.01 -2.08 35.17
C GLU A 878 51.17 -1.66 34.25
N LEU A 879 50.89 -1.22 33.02
CA LEU A 879 51.90 -0.67 32.11
C LEU A 879 52.49 0.65 32.65
N ALA A 880 51.67 1.53 33.21
CA ALA A 880 52.11 2.77 33.81
C ALA A 880 53.01 2.53 35.03
N THR A 881 52.64 1.58 35.91
CA THR A 881 53.46 1.20 37.06
C THR A 881 54.79 0.57 36.66
N PHE A 882 54.83 -0.26 35.60
CA PHE A 882 56.08 -0.79 35.04
C PHE A 882 56.99 0.33 34.49
N ARG A 883 56.44 1.27 33.69
CA ARG A 883 57.17 2.44 33.16
C ARG A 883 57.77 3.33 34.25
N ASN A 884 57.07 3.46 35.38
CA ASN A 884 57.53 4.23 36.55
C ASN A 884 58.64 3.52 37.35
N SER A 885 58.85 2.22 37.15
CA SER A 885 59.85 1.43 37.87
C SER A 885 61.24 1.40 37.19
N LEU A 886 61.38 2.02 36.00
CA LEU A 886 62.61 2.10 35.21
C LEU A 886 63.48 3.32 35.60
N PRO A 887 64.79 3.33 35.28
CA PRO A 887 65.69 4.44 35.59
C PRO A 887 65.21 5.81 35.05
N ARG A 888 65.45 6.90 35.82
CA ARG A 888 64.88 8.24 35.59
C ARG A 888 65.16 8.87 34.21
N GLN A 889 66.19 8.42 33.48
CA GLN A 889 66.52 8.92 32.13
C GLN A 889 65.57 8.41 31.03
N THR A 890 64.88 7.29 31.24
CA THR A 890 63.97 6.65 30.27
C THR A 890 62.49 6.99 30.47
N SER A 891 62.12 7.62 31.59
CA SER A 891 60.71 7.80 31.99
C SER A 891 60.01 9.03 31.35
N ARG A 892 60.76 9.97 30.77
CA ARG A 892 60.23 11.26 30.24
C ARG A 892 59.65 11.22 28.81
N GLY A 893 59.73 10.08 28.11
CA GLY A 893 59.41 10.01 26.67
C GLY A 893 58.02 9.45 26.31
N PHE A 894 57.23 8.96 27.26
CA PHE A 894 56.01 8.22 26.96
C PHE A 894 54.76 9.08 27.20
N VAL A 895 54.09 9.46 26.12
CA VAL A 895 52.79 10.15 26.14
C VAL A 895 51.73 9.13 25.75
N ASP A 896 50.82 8.80 26.67
CA ASP A 896 49.65 7.99 26.33
C ASP A 896 48.72 8.81 25.44
N THR A 897 48.43 8.28 24.25
CA THR A 897 47.39 8.80 23.37
C THR A 897 46.03 8.57 24.03
N LYS A 898 45.25 9.64 24.23
CA LYS A 898 43.84 9.53 24.63
C LYS A 898 43.04 8.98 23.45
N GLU A 899 42.99 7.67 23.29
CA GLU A 899 42.00 7.04 22.40
C GLU A 899 40.63 7.11 23.09
N GLU A 900 39.68 7.81 22.47
CA GLU A 900 38.29 7.84 22.91
C GLU A 900 37.68 6.44 22.75
N ASN A 901 37.17 5.87 23.85
CA ASN A 901 36.46 4.60 23.80
C ASN A 901 35.11 4.82 23.10
N ILE A 902 34.98 4.29 21.87
CA ILE A 902 33.78 4.46 21.02
C ILE A 902 32.66 3.46 21.41
N LEU A 903 33.00 2.41 22.17
CA LEU A 903 32.07 1.34 22.56
C LEU A 903 30.86 1.82 23.37
N PRO A 904 30.97 2.76 24.33
CA PRO A 904 29.82 3.31 25.04
C PRO A 904 28.85 4.07 24.12
N GLY A 905 29.37 4.75 23.09
CA GLY A 905 28.54 5.42 22.08
C GLY A 905 27.75 4.41 21.25
N LYS A 906 28.42 3.39 20.72
CA LYS A 906 27.77 2.30 19.97
C LYS A 906 26.73 1.54 20.80
N LEU A 907 26.98 1.33 22.09
CA LEU A 907 26.01 0.71 22.99
C LEU A 907 24.78 1.60 23.22
N ALA A 908 24.98 2.91 23.33
CA ALA A 908 23.87 3.86 23.46
C ALA A 908 23.00 3.88 22.20
N ASP A 909 23.62 3.85 21.02
CA ASP A 909 22.93 3.78 19.74
C ASP A 909 22.12 2.49 19.61
N MET A 910 22.74 1.34 19.91
CA MET A 910 22.09 0.02 19.88
C MET A 910 20.94 -0.10 20.89
N ALA A 911 21.09 0.48 22.09
CA ALA A 911 20.02 0.53 23.08
C ALA A 911 18.87 1.47 22.65
N SER A 912 19.19 2.58 21.99
CA SER A 912 18.21 3.52 21.43
C SER A 912 17.39 2.86 20.32
N ASP A 913 18.04 2.16 19.40
CA ASP A 913 17.38 1.46 18.30
C ASP A 913 16.52 0.28 18.79
N PHE A 914 16.98 -0.45 19.81
CA PHE A 914 16.16 -1.47 20.47
C PHE A 914 14.91 -0.88 21.14
N ASP A 915 15.03 0.26 21.83
CA ASP A 915 13.86 0.92 22.44
C ASP A 915 12.88 1.46 21.39
N LYS A 916 13.38 1.93 20.23
CA LYS A 916 12.51 2.30 19.09
C LYS A 916 11.74 1.09 18.55
N LEU A 917 12.42 -0.03 18.31
CA LEU A 917 11.80 -1.28 17.84
C LEU A 917 10.71 -1.74 18.83
N LYS A 918 11.03 -1.71 20.12
CA LYS A 918 10.10 -2.08 21.19
C LYS A 918 8.88 -1.15 21.25
N THR A 919 9.08 0.16 21.17
CA THR A 919 7.96 1.13 21.15
C THR A 919 7.07 0.90 19.92
N ARG A 920 7.67 0.70 18.73
CA ARG A 920 6.92 0.37 17.51
C ARG A 920 6.15 -0.94 17.65
N SER A 921 6.76 -1.98 18.22
CA SER A 921 6.09 -3.26 18.49
C SER A 921 4.85 -3.09 19.36
N VAL A 922 4.93 -2.28 20.43
CA VAL A 922 3.79 -1.99 21.31
C VAL A 922 2.72 -1.17 20.56
N SER A 923 3.13 -0.19 19.76
CA SER A 923 2.20 0.58 18.93
C SER A 923 1.46 -0.29 17.92
N TYR A 924 2.16 -1.24 17.28
CA TYR A 924 1.57 -2.18 16.34
C TYR A 924 0.64 -3.19 17.04
N HIS A 925 0.98 -3.68 18.23
CA HIS A 925 0.07 -4.49 19.04
C HIS A 925 -1.22 -3.74 19.36
N THR A 926 -1.08 -2.48 19.78
CA THR A 926 -2.23 -1.62 20.12
C THR A 926 -3.11 -1.39 18.89
N LEU A 927 -2.51 -1.11 17.73
CA LEU A 927 -3.22 -0.96 16.47
C LEU A 927 -3.99 -2.24 16.09
N LEU A 928 -3.35 -3.41 16.15
CA LEU A 928 -4.02 -4.69 15.86
C LEU A 928 -5.19 -4.94 16.82
N ALA A 929 -5.03 -4.62 18.11
CA ALA A 929 -6.11 -4.76 19.08
C ALA A 929 -7.30 -3.84 18.76
N GLU A 930 -7.02 -2.58 18.40
CA GLU A 930 -8.03 -1.59 18.02
C GLU A 930 -8.77 -1.99 16.74
N LEU A 931 -8.06 -2.50 15.73
CA LEU A 931 -8.65 -2.96 14.48
C LEU A 931 -9.51 -4.20 14.68
N ILE A 932 -9.05 -5.17 15.46
CA ILE A 932 -9.83 -6.38 15.78
C ILE A 932 -11.14 -6.00 16.49
N ASP A 933 -11.07 -5.12 17.49
CA ASP A 933 -12.26 -4.66 18.22
C ASP A 933 -13.30 -4.01 17.30
N ARG A 934 -12.86 -3.12 16.39
CA ARG A 934 -13.77 -2.46 15.44
C ARG A 934 -14.34 -3.37 14.38
N HIS A 935 -13.52 -4.26 13.81
CA HIS A 935 -13.99 -5.28 12.86
C HIS A 935 -15.02 -6.19 13.52
N GLN A 936 -14.75 -6.65 14.76
CA GLN A 936 -15.67 -7.48 15.52
C GLN A 936 -16.99 -6.74 15.80
N ARG A 937 -16.91 -5.49 16.29
CA ARG A 937 -18.10 -4.67 16.58
C ARG A 937 -18.97 -4.45 15.34
N PHE A 938 -18.36 -4.11 14.20
CA PHE A 938 -19.09 -3.97 12.94
C PHE A 938 -19.74 -5.28 12.51
N GLN A 939 -19.01 -6.39 12.56
CA GLN A 939 -19.53 -7.71 12.20
C GLN A 939 -20.68 -8.15 13.10
N ASP A 940 -20.59 -7.93 14.42
CA ASP A 940 -21.63 -8.28 15.39
C ASP A 940 -22.91 -7.45 15.15
N CYS A 941 -22.77 -6.12 14.98
CA CYS A 941 -23.90 -5.24 14.67
C CYS A 941 -24.56 -5.62 13.33
N ALA A 942 -23.76 -5.83 12.28
CA ALA A 942 -24.25 -6.13 10.94
C ALA A 942 -24.94 -7.50 10.88
N SER A 943 -24.34 -8.53 11.49
CA SER A 943 -24.89 -9.89 11.50
C SER A 943 -26.17 -9.99 12.33
N SER A 944 -26.21 -9.35 13.50
CA SER A 944 -27.40 -9.28 14.35
C SER A 944 -28.56 -8.60 13.61
N THR A 945 -28.31 -7.42 13.01
CA THR A 945 -29.33 -6.67 12.25
C THR A 945 -29.78 -7.41 11.00
N ALA A 946 -28.85 -8.04 10.25
CA ALA A 946 -29.19 -8.81 9.07
C ALA A 946 -30.04 -10.06 9.39
N THR A 947 -29.80 -10.69 10.54
CA THR A 947 -30.58 -11.85 11.01
C THR A 947 -32.02 -11.42 11.34
N TRP A 948 -32.17 -10.32 12.08
CA TRP A 948 -33.49 -9.76 12.37
C TRP A 948 -34.21 -9.31 11.09
N LEU A 949 -33.52 -8.63 10.16
CA LEU A 949 -34.09 -8.22 8.87
C LEU A 949 -34.65 -9.41 8.10
N GLY A 950 -33.94 -10.55 8.07
CA GLY A 950 -34.46 -11.77 7.42
C GLY A 950 -35.75 -12.26 8.08
N GLN A 951 -35.80 -12.31 9.41
CA GLN A 951 -37.01 -12.72 10.14
C GLN A 951 -38.19 -11.77 9.93
N ALA A 952 -37.92 -10.46 9.89
CA ALA A 952 -38.94 -9.43 9.69
C ALA A 952 -39.45 -9.41 8.23
N GLU A 953 -38.56 -9.61 7.25
CA GLU A 953 -38.93 -9.77 5.84
C GLU A 953 -39.83 -11.00 5.63
N ASP A 954 -39.50 -12.13 6.26
CA ASP A 954 -40.34 -13.34 6.26
C ASP A 954 -41.71 -13.06 6.89
N HIS A 955 -41.76 -12.33 8.02
CA HIS A 955 -43.03 -11.97 8.66
C HIS A 955 -43.87 -11.00 7.81
N LEU A 956 -43.25 -10.03 7.13
CA LEU A 956 -43.95 -9.17 6.17
C LEU A 956 -44.55 -9.98 5.02
N HIS A 957 -43.82 -10.98 4.52
CA HIS A 957 -44.32 -11.88 3.48
C HIS A 957 -45.54 -12.66 3.97
N GLU A 958 -45.50 -13.22 5.19
CA GLU A 958 -46.66 -13.90 5.80
C GLU A 958 -47.89 -12.96 5.92
N LEU A 959 -47.67 -11.71 6.30
CA LEU A 959 -48.75 -10.71 6.42
C LEU A 959 -49.32 -10.29 5.05
N ARG A 960 -48.51 -10.26 3.98
CA ARG A 960 -48.96 -9.96 2.61
C ARG A 960 -49.77 -11.08 1.98
N GLU A 961 -49.45 -12.33 2.31
CA GLU A 961 -50.20 -13.50 1.84
C GLU A 961 -51.55 -13.66 2.58
N GLU A 962 -51.76 -12.98 3.70
CA GLU A 962 -53.05 -12.96 4.41
C GLU A 962 -54.09 -12.20 3.54
N PRO A 963 -55.19 -12.86 3.11
CA PRO A 963 -56.18 -12.20 2.26
C PRO A 963 -56.89 -11.07 3.01
N ILE A 964 -57.04 -9.92 2.34
CA ILE A 964 -57.73 -8.76 2.89
C ILE A 964 -59.22 -9.08 3.00
N SER A 965 -59.79 -8.91 4.20
CA SER A 965 -61.20 -9.24 4.47
C SER A 965 -62.17 -8.22 3.83
N SER A 966 -63.43 -8.62 3.66
CA SER A 966 -64.53 -7.73 3.25
C SER A 966 -65.33 -7.26 4.46
N ASN A 967 -65.10 -7.82 5.65
CA ASN A 967 -65.72 -7.41 6.89
C ASN A 967 -64.87 -6.33 7.57
N THR A 968 -65.48 -5.19 7.85
CA THR A 968 -64.84 -4.05 8.51
C THR A 968 -64.14 -4.38 9.83
N ASP A 969 -64.70 -5.24 10.68
CA ASP A 969 -64.10 -5.61 11.98
C ASP A 969 -62.84 -6.47 11.81
N THR A 970 -62.82 -7.34 10.79
CA THR A 970 -61.66 -8.18 10.47
C THR A 970 -60.53 -7.34 9.86
N ILE A 971 -60.86 -6.41 8.96
CA ILE A 971 -59.87 -5.48 8.38
C ILE A 971 -59.25 -4.61 9.48
N ILE A 972 -60.04 -4.13 10.46
CA ILE A 972 -59.52 -3.36 11.61
C ILE A 972 -58.50 -4.20 12.42
N ARG A 973 -58.79 -5.48 12.67
CA ARG A 973 -57.84 -6.38 13.35
C ARG A 973 -56.56 -6.62 12.52
N GLN A 974 -56.69 -6.76 11.20
CA GLN A 974 -55.55 -6.88 10.30
C GLN A 974 -54.70 -5.60 10.34
N ILE A 975 -55.31 -4.42 10.35
CA ILE A 975 -54.63 -3.13 10.53
C ILE A 975 -53.90 -3.06 11.87
N GLU A 976 -54.53 -3.47 12.98
CA GLU A 976 -53.89 -3.50 14.29
C GLU A 976 -52.67 -4.44 14.33
N LYS A 977 -52.77 -5.61 13.70
CA LYS A 977 -51.66 -6.57 13.57
C LYS A 977 -50.49 -5.96 12.79
N VAL A 978 -50.74 -5.35 11.63
CA VAL A 978 -49.70 -4.68 10.82
C VAL A 978 -49.15 -3.44 11.52
N LYS A 979 -49.96 -2.66 12.27
CA LYS A 979 -49.49 -1.55 13.10
C LYS A 979 -48.54 -2.01 14.21
N SER A 980 -48.86 -3.12 14.88
CA SER A 980 -47.97 -3.71 15.89
C SER A 980 -46.64 -4.11 15.28
N PHE A 981 -46.64 -4.71 14.09
CA PHE A 981 -45.42 -5.05 13.38
C PHE A 981 -44.65 -3.82 12.90
N HIS A 982 -45.33 -2.80 12.40
CA HIS A 982 -44.70 -1.52 12.04
C HIS A 982 -43.97 -0.90 13.23
N GLN A 983 -44.58 -0.93 14.43
CA GLN A 983 -43.93 -0.43 15.65
C GLN A 983 -42.65 -1.22 16.00
N ASP A 984 -42.64 -2.53 15.77
CA ASP A 984 -41.45 -3.38 15.94
C ASP A 984 -40.35 -3.01 14.93
N VAL A 985 -40.70 -2.83 13.65
CA VAL A 985 -39.77 -2.38 12.60
C VAL A 985 -39.16 -1.01 12.89
N VAL A 986 -39.97 -0.06 13.37
CA VAL A 986 -39.49 1.27 13.76
C VAL A 986 -38.56 1.20 14.97
N SER A 987 -38.83 0.31 15.94
CA SER A 987 -37.99 0.16 17.13
C SER A 987 -36.57 -0.33 16.81
N HIS A 988 -36.38 -1.02 15.70
CA HIS A 988 -35.07 -1.53 15.23
C HIS A 988 -34.30 -0.51 14.36
N ALA A 989 -34.83 0.70 14.14
CA ALA A 989 -34.12 1.78 13.45
C ALA A 989 -32.77 2.10 14.13
N SER A 990 -32.70 1.98 15.47
CA SER A 990 -31.46 2.17 16.22
C SER A 990 -30.39 1.16 15.85
N ASN A 991 -30.76 -0.10 15.60
CA ASN A 991 -29.80 -1.16 15.27
C ASN A 991 -29.16 -0.90 13.90
N VAL A 992 -29.92 -0.35 12.95
CA VAL A 992 -29.38 0.09 11.65
C VAL A 992 -28.43 1.27 11.83
N GLU A 993 -28.71 2.17 12.76
CA GLU A 993 -27.81 3.28 13.08
C GLU A 993 -26.53 2.80 13.78
N ASP A 994 -26.61 1.79 14.64
CA ASP A 994 -25.43 1.14 15.25
C ASP A 994 -24.52 0.51 14.18
N VAL A 995 -25.09 -0.13 13.15
CA VAL A 995 -24.33 -0.65 11.99
C VAL A 995 -23.63 0.47 11.23
N LYS A 996 -24.30 1.60 10.98
CA LYS A 996 -23.68 2.76 10.33
C LYS A 996 -22.56 3.37 11.18
N SER A 997 -22.79 3.51 12.48
CA SER A 997 -21.81 4.06 13.42
C SER A 997 -20.57 3.18 13.49
N ALA A 998 -20.74 1.87 13.66
CA ALA A 998 -19.64 0.91 13.67
C ALA A 998 -18.89 0.87 12.33
N ALA A 999 -19.59 1.03 11.20
CA ALA A 999 -18.97 1.16 9.89
C ALA A 999 -18.10 2.42 9.77
N VAL A 1000 -18.59 3.57 10.23
CA VAL A 1000 -17.84 4.83 10.21
C VAL A 1000 -16.59 4.75 11.09
N GLU A 1001 -16.70 4.22 12.30
CA GLU A 1001 -15.55 4.01 13.19
C GLU A 1001 -14.49 3.11 12.55
N LEU A 1002 -14.92 2.01 11.90
CA LEU A 1002 -14.02 1.09 11.20
C LEU A 1002 -13.34 1.76 10.00
N ILE A 1003 -14.09 2.50 9.18
CA ILE A 1003 -13.55 3.19 7.99
C ILE A 1003 -12.59 4.32 8.37
N GLN A 1004 -12.85 5.04 9.45
CA GLN A 1004 -11.96 6.09 9.94
C GLN A 1004 -10.60 5.54 10.39
N THR A 1005 -10.59 4.31 10.89
CA THR A 1005 -9.38 3.69 11.46
C THR A 1005 -8.65 2.80 10.49
N GLN A 1006 -9.36 2.22 9.51
CA GLN A 1006 -8.78 1.50 8.39
C GLN A 1006 -9.48 1.89 7.08
N PRO A 1007 -9.04 2.97 6.39
CA PRO A 1007 -9.67 3.44 5.16
C PRO A 1007 -9.69 2.42 4.01
N SER A 1008 -8.77 1.45 4.00
CA SER A 1008 -8.68 0.41 2.96
C SER A 1008 -9.89 -0.53 2.93
N VAL A 1009 -10.64 -0.67 4.03
CA VAL A 1009 -11.85 -1.53 4.08
C VAL A 1009 -13.13 -0.77 3.72
N ARG A 1010 -13.03 0.49 3.24
CA ARG A 1010 -14.20 1.31 2.91
C ARG A 1010 -15.19 0.59 1.99
N ALA A 1011 -14.72 0.06 0.87
CA ALA A 1011 -15.61 -0.56 -0.11
C ALA A 1011 -16.44 -1.73 0.45
N PRO A 1012 -15.85 -2.79 1.04
CA PRO A 1012 -16.62 -3.92 1.58
C PRO A 1012 -17.51 -3.52 2.78
N THR A 1013 -17.05 -2.63 3.64
CA THR A 1013 -17.83 -2.15 4.79
C THR A 1013 -19.04 -1.33 4.35
N GLN A 1014 -18.83 -0.38 3.42
CA GLN A 1014 -19.90 0.46 2.86
C GLN A 1014 -20.94 -0.40 2.14
N GLN A 1015 -20.51 -1.37 1.32
CA GLN A 1015 -21.41 -2.29 0.61
C GLN A 1015 -22.32 -3.06 1.58
N THR A 1016 -21.76 -3.56 2.69
CA THR A 1016 -22.52 -4.29 3.70
C THR A 1016 -23.52 -3.37 4.40
N THR A 1017 -23.10 -2.17 4.79
CA THR A 1017 -23.98 -1.15 5.39
C THR A 1017 -25.10 -0.72 4.46
N ASP A 1018 -24.80 -0.45 3.19
CA ASP A 1018 -25.78 -0.03 2.17
C ASP A 1018 -26.80 -1.14 1.93
N THR A 1019 -26.37 -2.41 1.92
CA THR A 1019 -27.25 -3.57 1.82
C THR A 1019 -28.23 -3.64 3.00
N VAL A 1020 -27.74 -3.47 4.23
CA VAL A 1020 -28.58 -3.47 5.45
C VAL A 1020 -29.58 -2.29 5.42
N VAL A 1021 -29.12 -1.08 5.07
CA VAL A 1021 -29.99 0.11 4.99
C VAL A 1021 -31.03 -0.04 3.88
N SER A 1022 -30.66 -0.55 2.72
CA SER A 1022 -31.59 -0.78 1.61
C SER A 1022 -32.67 -1.80 1.99
N ARG A 1023 -32.29 -2.90 2.64
CA ARG A 1023 -33.24 -3.93 3.12
C ARG A 1023 -34.19 -3.37 4.17
N TYR A 1024 -33.68 -2.62 5.14
CA TYR A 1024 -34.52 -1.96 6.14
C TYR A 1024 -35.53 -0.99 5.52
N LYS A 1025 -35.09 -0.11 4.60
CA LYS A 1025 -35.98 0.82 3.90
C LYS A 1025 -37.05 0.09 3.07
N ALA A 1026 -36.68 -1.00 2.41
CA ALA A 1026 -37.63 -1.83 1.66
C ALA A 1026 -38.66 -2.50 2.59
N LEU A 1027 -38.25 -2.98 3.75
CA LEU A 1027 -39.13 -3.53 4.78
C LEU A 1027 -40.10 -2.46 5.31
N GLU A 1028 -39.59 -1.28 5.69
CA GLU A 1028 -40.40 -0.15 6.18
C GLU A 1028 -41.43 0.30 5.14
N ALA A 1029 -41.01 0.50 3.89
CA ALA A 1029 -41.90 0.81 2.78
C ALA A 1029 -42.93 -0.30 2.57
N GLY A 1030 -42.48 -1.55 2.58
CA GLY A 1030 -43.36 -2.70 2.36
C GLY A 1030 -44.44 -2.88 3.44
N VAL A 1031 -44.14 -2.54 4.69
CA VAL A 1031 -45.12 -2.49 5.79
C VAL A 1031 -46.09 -1.32 5.62
N ASN A 1032 -45.59 -0.13 5.28
CA ASN A 1032 -46.42 1.05 5.04
C ASN A 1032 -47.41 0.85 3.89
N ASP A 1033 -46.95 0.26 2.78
CA ASP A 1033 -47.79 -0.08 1.63
C ASP A 1033 -48.93 -1.03 2.01
N LEU A 1034 -48.63 -2.05 2.82
CA LEU A 1034 -49.65 -3.01 3.29
C LEU A 1034 -50.66 -2.33 4.23
N LEU A 1035 -50.18 -1.44 5.10
CA LEU A 1035 -51.03 -0.63 5.98
C LEU A 1035 -51.96 0.27 5.18
N GLU A 1036 -51.47 0.90 4.11
CA GLU A 1036 -52.25 1.77 3.23
C GLU A 1036 -53.28 0.96 2.44
N ALA A 1037 -52.89 -0.20 1.88
CA ALA A 1037 -53.80 -1.10 1.18
C ALA A 1037 -54.95 -1.58 2.08
N LEU A 1038 -54.67 -1.90 3.36
CA LEU A 1038 -55.69 -2.29 4.32
C LEU A 1038 -56.62 -1.12 4.71
N LYS A 1039 -56.11 0.12 4.83
CA LYS A 1039 -56.95 1.31 5.06
C LYS A 1039 -57.85 1.60 3.86
N GLU A 1040 -57.33 1.47 2.64
CA GLU A 1040 -58.12 1.68 1.42
C GLU A 1040 -59.21 0.61 1.30
N ALA A 1041 -58.89 -0.65 1.61
CA ALA A 1041 -59.87 -1.73 1.67
C ALA A 1041 -60.94 -1.51 2.74
N LEU A 1042 -60.56 -0.98 3.92
CA LEU A 1042 -61.50 -0.61 4.97
C LEU A 1042 -62.49 0.46 4.48
N ALA A 1043 -61.99 1.52 3.85
CA ALA A 1043 -62.82 2.61 3.31
C ALA A 1043 -63.78 2.10 2.22
N LYS A 1044 -63.30 1.23 1.31
CA LYS A 1044 -64.14 0.59 0.28
C LYS A 1044 -65.22 -0.30 0.89
N SER A 1045 -64.89 -1.12 1.87
CA SER A 1045 -65.85 -1.99 2.56
C SER A 1045 -66.90 -1.17 3.34
N GLN A 1046 -66.48 -0.14 4.10
CA GLN A 1046 -67.39 0.79 4.80
C GLN A 1046 -68.33 1.48 3.81
N GLY A 1047 -67.81 2.04 2.72
CA GLY A 1047 -68.62 2.70 1.69
C GLY A 1047 -69.64 1.76 1.05
N VAL A 1048 -69.28 0.50 0.77
CA VAL A 1048 -70.22 -0.50 0.24
C VAL A 1048 -71.31 -0.82 1.26
N HIS A 1049 -70.95 -1.02 2.53
CA HIS A 1049 -71.92 -1.31 3.60
C HIS A 1049 -72.88 -0.14 3.86
N GLU A 1050 -72.38 1.08 3.96
CA GLU A 1050 -73.20 2.29 4.18
C GLU A 1050 -74.16 2.53 3.02
N ASN A 1051 -73.68 2.41 1.77
CA ASN A 1051 -74.52 2.58 0.59
C ASN A 1051 -75.60 1.49 0.48
N LEU A 1052 -75.27 0.23 0.78
CA LEU A 1052 -76.27 -0.84 0.83
C LEU A 1052 -77.32 -0.60 1.92
N ASP A 1053 -76.93 -0.10 3.09
CA ASP A 1053 -77.87 0.22 4.17
C ASP A 1053 -78.74 1.45 3.87
N MET A 1054 -78.20 2.46 3.18
CA MET A 1054 -78.96 3.59 2.66
C MET A 1054 -79.99 3.13 1.62
N LEU A 1055 -79.60 2.27 0.67
CA LEU A 1055 -80.49 1.71 -0.34
C LEU A 1055 -81.60 0.85 0.30
N LEU A 1056 -81.29 0.07 1.34
CA LEU A 1056 -82.32 -0.69 2.07
C LEU A 1056 -83.32 0.23 2.78
N LYS A 1057 -82.88 1.34 3.39
CA LYS A 1057 -83.78 2.33 4.00
C LYS A 1057 -84.64 3.07 2.98
N TRP A 1058 -84.05 3.41 1.83
CA TRP A 1058 -84.80 4.00 0.72
C TRP A 1058 -85.86 3.00 0.22
N LEU A 1059 -85.48 1.74 -0.01
CA LEU A 1059 -86.41 0.67 -0.39
C LEU A 1059 -87.54 0.50 0.64
N ASP A 1060 -87.26 0.55 1.95
CA ASP A 1060 -88.29 0.50 3.00
C ASP A 1060 -89.32 1.65 2.87
N THR A 1061 -88.89 2.81 2.40
CA THR A 1061 -89.72 4.01 2.27
C THR A 1061 -90.53 3.96 0.97
N ALA A 1062 -89.86 3.64 -0.14
CA ALA A 1062 -90.47 3.51 -1.45
C ALA A 1062 -91.47 2.33 -1.52
N GLU A 1063 -91.19 1.20 -0.88
CA GLU A 1063 -92.13 0.07 -0.77
C GLU A 1063 -93.37 0.41 0.08
N LYS A 1064 -93.22 1.22 1.14
CA LYS A 1064 -94.37 1.71 1.92
C LYS A 1064 -95.25 2.64 1.09
N GLU A 1065 -94.66 3.53 0.30
CA GLU A 1065 -95.40 4.38 -0.63
C GLU A 1065 -96.09 3.55 -1.71
N GLN A 1066 -95.40 2.56 -2.31
CA GLN A 1066 -96.01 1.63 -3.26
C GLN A 1066 -97.22 0.91 -2.66
N TYR A 1067 -97.08 0.36 -1.44
CA TYR A 1067 -98.18 -0.32 -0.75
C TYR A 1067 -99.33 0.64 -0.40
N ARG A 1068 -99.03 1.88 0.02
CA ARG A 1068 -100.05 2.92 0.27
C ARG A 1068 -100.82 3.22 -1.00
N LEU A 1069 -100.12 3.33 -2.13
CA LEU A 1069 -100.71 3.56 -3.43
C LEU A 1069 -101.59 2.36 -3.84
N GLU A 1070 -101.11 1.13 -3.75
CA GLU A 1070 -101.88 -0.07 -4.14
C GLU A 1070 -103.15 -0.26 -3.31
N LYS A 1071 -103.07 -0.02 -1.99
CA LYS A 1071 -104.21 -0.18 -1.07
C LYS A 1071 -105.21 0.96 -1.14
N GLY A 1072 -104.79 2.13 -1.61
CA GLY A 1072 -105.62 3.32 -1.81
C GLY A 1072 -106.44 3.28 -3.11
N THR A 1073 -106.29 2.25 -3.95
CA THR A 1073 -107.01 2.12 -5.24
C THR A 1073 -108.52 2.04 -5.03
N VAL A 1074 -109.25 3.12 -5.31
CA VAL A 1074 -110.72 3.18 -5.19
C VAL A 1074 -111.40 2.70 -6.47
N ILE A 1075 -112.42 1.84 -6.30
CA ILE A 1075 -113.30 1.22 -7.31
C ILE A 1075 -113.91 2.26 -8.29
N PRO A 1076 -114.10 1.91 -9.58
CA PRO A 1076 -114.37 2.82 -10.70
C PRO A 1076 -115.73 3.54 -10.64
N THR A 1077 -115.78 4.68 -9.96
CA THR A 1077 -116.95 5.59 -10.03
C THR A 1077 -116.64 7.09 -10.15
N LYS A 1078 -115.37 7.54 -10.00
CA LYS A 1078 -114.97 8.98 -10.16
C LYS A 1078 -113.57 9.15 -10.77
N ARG A 1079 -113.40 10.16 -11.65
CA ARG A 1079 -112.20 10.37 -12.50
C ARG A 1079 -111.07 11.18 -11.82
N GLU A 1080 -111.37 12.10 -10.90
CA GLU A 1080 -110.33 12.89 -10.21
C GLU A 1080 -109.38 12.08 -9.31
N PRO A 1081 -109.84 11.14 -8.45
CA PRO A 1081 -108.95 10.39 -7.54
C PRO A 1081 -107.95 9.48 -8.27
N VAL A 1082 -108.35 8.89 -9.42
CA VAL A 1082 -107.47 8.06 -10.26
C VAL A 1082 -106.37 8.89 -10.92
N LYS A 1083 -106.64 10.18 -11.19
CA LYS A 1083 -105.66 11.09 -11.80
C LYS A 1083 -104.58 11.51 -10.80
N GLU A 1084 -104.98 11.82 -9.56
CA GLU A 1084 -104.08 12.12 -8.45
C GLU A 1084 -103.23 10.91 -8.06
N GLN A 1085 -103.82 9.71 -8.00
CA GLN A 1085 -103.09 8.45 -7.78
C GLN A 1085 -102.06 8.17 -8.89
N SER A 1086 -102.41 8.47 -10.15
CA SER A 1086 -101.52 8.32 -11.30
C SER A 1086 -100.35 9.30 -11.29
N GLU A 1087 -100.54 10.53 -10.79
CA GLU A 1087 -99.45 11.50 -10.60
C GLU A 1087 -98.52 11.07 -9.45
N GLN A 1088 -99.08 10.58 -8.33
CA GLN A 1088 -98.27 10.04 -7.21
C GLN A 1088 -97.50 8.77 -7.60
N ASN A 1089 -98.08 7.87 -8.40
CA ASN A 1089 -97.36 6.68 -8.91
C ASN A 1089 -96.25 7.08 -9.89
N LYS A 1090 -96.46 8.12 -10.70
CA LYS A 1090 -95.43 8.65 -11.60
C LYS A 1090 -94.26 9.26 -10.82
N MET A 1091 -94.53 9.99 -9.74
CA MET A 1091 -93.48 10.49 -8.85
C MET A 1091 -92.64 9.37 -8.24
N LEU A 1092 -93.29 8.26 -7.85
CA LEU A 1092 -92.58 7.07 -7.34
C LEU A 1092 -91.76 6.37 -8.45
N GLU A 1093 -92.29 6.25 -9.67
CA GLU A 1093 -91.53 5.74 -10.82
C GLU A 1093 -90.30 6.62 -11.14
N ASP A 1094 -90.45 7.94 -11.12
CA ASP A 1094 -89.36 8.88 -11.34
C ASP A 1094 -88.30 8.78 -10.20
N ASP A 1095 -88.71 8.60 -8.93
CA ASP A 1095 -87.79 8.37 -7.80
C ASP A 1095 -87.02 7.03 -7.89
N ILE A 1096 -87.70 5.96 -8.33
CA ILE A 1096 -87.09 4.65 -8.61
C ILE A 1096 -86.07 4.76 -9.76
N MET A 1097 -86.39 5.55 -10.79
CA MET A 1097 -85.54 5.74 -11.96
C MET A 1097 -84.32 6.62 -11.63
N ASN A 1098 -84.49 7.63 -10.77
CA ASN A 1098 -83.40 8.48 -10.28
C ASN A 1098 -82.40 7.71 -9.39
N ASN A 1099 -82.85 6.69 -8.65
CA ASN A 1099 -81.97 5.85 -7.82
C ASN A 1099 -81.32 4.67 -8.58
N GLN A 1100 -81.75 4.39 -9.83
CA GLN A 1100 -81.19 3.32 -10.66
C GLN A 1100 -79.66 3.43 -10.88
N PRO A 1101 -79.09 4.61 -11.21
CA PRO A 1101 -77.65 4.75 -11.40
C PRO A 1101 -76.86 4.46 -10.10
N THR A 1102 -77.41 4.88 -8.96
CA THR A 1102 -76.81 4.66 -7.64
C THR A 1102 -76.79 3.17 -7.27
N ILE A 1103 -77.89 2.45 -7.53
CA ILE A 1103 -77.97 0.99 -7.32
C ILE A 1103 -76.95 0.26 -8.20
N GLU A 1104 -76.84 0.65 -9.47
CA GLU A 1104 -75.90 0.04 -10.41
C GLU A 1104 -74.44 0.30 -10.03
N ALA A 1105 -74.12 1.53 -9.60
CA ALA A 1105 -72.81 1.88 -9.08
C ALA A 1105 -72.45 1.04 -7.84
N VAL A 1106 -73.32 1.01 -6.83
CA VAL A 1106 -73.11 0.23 -5.59
C VAL A 1106 -73.00 -1.26 -5.88
N ARG A 1107 -73.77 -1.78 -6.85
CA ARG A 1107 -73.69 -3.17 -7.31
C ARG A 1107 -72.32 -3.48 -7.90
N GLN A 1108 -71.77 -2.62 -8.75
CA GLN A 1108 -70.44 -2.83 -9.34
C GLN A 1108 -69.34 -2.83 -8.27
N THR A 1109 -69.37 -1.87 -7.35
CA THR A 1109 -68.37 -1.78 -6.27
C THR A 1109 -68.49 -2.96 -5.29
N ALA A 1110 -69.70 -3.39 -4.96
CA ALA A 1110 -69.94 -4.56 -4.12
C ALA A 1110 -69.50 -5.87 -4.80
N LEU A 1111 -69.70 -6.02 -6.11
CA LEU A 1111 -69.24 -7.19 -6.88
C LEU A 1111 -67.71 -7.23 -6.99
N GLN A 1112 -67.05 -6.09 -7.19
CA GLN A 1112 -65.60 -6.01 -7.14
C GLN A 1112 -65.06 -6.42 -5.76
N LEU A 1113 -65.68 -5.92 -4.68
CA LEU A 1113 -65.32 -6.31 -3.32
C LEU A 1113 -65.44 -7.82 -3.15
N ILE A 1114 -66.59 -8.41 -3.50
CA ILE A 1114 -66.86 -9.86 -3.42
C ILE A 1114 -65.85 -10.70 -4.23
N GLN A 1115 -65.45 -10.25 -5.43
CA GLN A 1115 -64.45 -10.97 -6.24
C GLN A 1115 -63.05 -10.95 -5.62
N SER A 1116 -62.73 -9.88 -4.89
CA SER A 1116 -61.44 -9.72 -4.23
C SER A 1116 -61.34 -10.37 -2.84
N THR A 1117 -62.41 -11.00 -2.34
CA THR A 1117 -62.44 -11.60 -1.00
C THR A 1117 -62.75 -13.09 -0.95
N PRO A 1118 -62.32 -13.81 0.10
CA PRO A 1118 -62.72 -15.20 0.34
C PRO A 1118 -64.24 -15.36 0.49
N ALA A 1119 -64.80 -16.42 -0.12
CA ALA A 1119 -66.25 -16.64 -0.23
C ALA A 1119 -67.01 -16.55 1.10
N LYS A 1120 -66.45 -17.10 2.19
CA LYS A 1120 -67.07 -17.09 3.53
C LYS A 1120 -67.27 -15.69 4.12
N GLU A 1121 -66.44 -14.73 3.77
CA GLU A 1121 -66.45 -13.38 4.35
C GLU A 1121 -67.26 -12.40 3.49
N SER A 1122 -67.33 -12.68 2.19
CA SER A 1122 -68.15 -11.92 1.22
C SER A 1122 -69.66 -12.17 1.37
N GLU A 1123 -70.06 -13.22 2.09
CA GLU A 1123 -71.44 -13.71 2.17
C GLU A 1123 -72.42 -12.66 2.73
N ALA A 1124 -71.99 -11.83 3.68
CA ALA A 1124 -72.82 -10.79 4.27
C ALA A 1124 -73.10 -9.64 3.28
N VAL A 1125 -72.08 -9.20 2.53
CA VAL A 1125 -72.21 -8.19 1.47
C VAL A 1125 -73.05 -8.75 0.33
N LYS A 1126 -72.79 -9.99 -0.08
CA LYS A 1126 -73.53 -10.70 -1.11
C LYS A 1126 -75.01 -10.83 -0.77
N SER A 1127 -75.34 -11.25 0.45
CA SER A 1127 -76.73 -11.36 0.94
C SER A 1127 -77.46 -10.01 0.98
N LYS A 1128 -76.81 -8.95 1.47
CA LYS A 1128 -77.37 -7.59 1.44
C LYS A 1128 -77.59 -7.10 0.02
N LEU A 1129 -76.63 -7.29 -0.88
CA LEU A 1129 -76.72 -6.91 -2.28
C LEU A 1129 -77.83 -7.67 -3.02
N GLU A 1130 -77.93 -8.98 -2.82
CA GLU A 1130 -79.03 -9.80 -3.36
C GLU A 1130 -80.39 -9.34 -2.85
N THR A 1131 -80.47 -8.97 -1.57
CA THR A 1131 -81.69 -8.43 -0.96
C THR A 1131 -82.08 -7.09 -1.61
N VAL A 1132 -81.14 -6.16 -1.76
CA VAL A 1132 -81.37 -4.86 -2.43
C VAL A 1132 -81.82 -5.08 -3.89
N ASN A 1133 -81.12 -5.92 -4.65
CA ASN A 1133 -81.45 -6.20 -6.06
C ASN A 1133 -82.84 -6.83 -6.21
N ARG A 1134 -83.19 -7.80 -5.35
CA ARG A 1134 -84.49 -8.48 -5.38
C ARG A 1134 -85.62 -7.51 -5.04
N ARG A 1135 -85.44 -6.72 -3.98
CA ARG A 1135 -86.42 -5.73 -3.51
C ARG A 1135 -86.63 -4.63 -4.55
N TYR A 1136 -85.56 -4.07 -5.10
CA TYR A 1136 -85.62 -3.09 -6.18
C TYR A 1136 -86.36 -3.62 -7.41
N SER A 1137 -86.02 -4.84 -7.87
CA SER A 1137 -86.68 -5.45 -9.03
C SER A 1137 -88.18 -5.65 -8.78
N THR A 1138 -88.54 -6.07 -7.57
CA THR A 1138 -89.94 -6.25 -7.16
C THR A 1138 -90.67 -4.91 -7.13
N LEU A 1139 -90.11 -3.91 -6.47
CA LEU A 1139 -90.66 -2.55 -6.36
C LEU A 1139 -90.85 -1.91 -7.75
N SER A 1140 -89.84 -1.98 -8.62
CA SER A 1140 -89.91 -1.45 -9.99
C SER A 1140 -91.02 -2.14 -10.80
N SER A 1141 -91.13 -3.47 -10.71
CA SER A 1141 -92.19 -4.21 -11.40
C SER A 1141 -93.59 -3.93 -10.86
N SER A 1142 -93.73 -3.79 -9.53
CA SER A 1142 -95.00 -3.45 -8.88
C SER A 1142 -95.43 -2.02 -9.19
N ALA A 1143 -94.53 -1.04 -9.11
CA ALA A 1143 -94.81 0.36 -9.44
C ALA A 1143 -95.26 0.50 -10.90
N SER A 1144 -94.54 -0.17 -11.82
CA SER A 1144 -94.89 -0.16 -13.25
C SER A 1144 -96.22 -0.86 -13.54
N LYS A 1145 -96.49 -2.01 -12.91
CA LYS A 1145 -97.76 -2.71 -13.05
C LYS A 1145 -98.93 -1.90 -12.48
N HIS A 1146 -98.76 -1.29 -11.32
CA HIS A 1146 -99.77 -0.41 -10.74
C HIS A 1146 -99.99 0.83 -11.63
N GLY A 1147 -98.94 1.38 -12.23
CA GLY A 1147 -99.03 2.43 -13.24
C GLY A 1147 -99.88 2.02 -14.45
N GLN A 1148 -99.67 0.80 -14.97
CA GLN A 1148 -100.47 0.23 -16.06
C GLN A 1148 -101.93 0.00 -15.66
N ASP A 1149 -102.17 -0.55 -14.48
CA ASP A 1149 -103.52 -0.78 -13.95
C ASP A 1149 -104.29 0.55 -13.81
N LEU A 1150 -103.65 1.61 -13.30
CA LEU A 1150 -104.21 2.97 -13.26
C LEU A 1150 -104.44 3.58 -14.65
N GLN A 1151 -103.63 3.21 -15.65
CA GLN A 1151 -103.79 3.60 -17.05
C GLN A 1151 -105.00 2.93 -17.71
N THR A 1152 -105.29 1.67 -17.34
CA THR A 1152 -106.50 0.96 -17.79
C THR A 1152 -107.79 1.45 -17.12
N LEU A 1153 -107.69 2.12 -15.97
CA LEU A 1153 -108.82 2.72 -15.23
C LEU A 1153 -109.13 4.19 -15.64
N LYS A 1154 -108.25 4.84 -16.42
CA LYS A 1154 -108.40 6.20 -16.97
C LYS A 1154 -109.35 6.24 -18.17
#